data_AF-A0A9Q5HST7-F1
#
_entry.id   AF-A0A9Q5HST7-F1
#
_cell.length_a   1.000
_cell.length_b   1.000
_cell.length_c   1.000
_cell.angle_alpha   90.00
_cell.angle_beta   90.00
_cell.angle_gamma   90.00
#
_symmetry.space_group_name_H-M   'P 1'
#
loop_
_entity.id
_entity.type
_entity.pdbx_description
1 polymer ?
#
loop_
_entity_poly.entity_id
_entity_poly.type
_entity_poly.pdbx_seq_one_letter_code
_entity_poly.pdbx_strand_id
1 'polypeptide(L)'
;MAYYIDSLLKKEYSGPKTSVVIGIDVGTTFSGVSYSVLHPGAKPLIYAVNKFSDQIAGDNKIPSIIYYDSSGAQQVIGPKTMTASTITRAVQNNWFKCEHFKLHLCPPDQEIETNGMHLGGLPPGKTREEVMGDFLRYLVNETRCHMIRSRTYSADVYDKTVKDEEMFIICHPNGWKGPSQQLYRDAAIRGGLVPDTEEGHKRIKFVTEGEASALACLWGRLDPENLTVGFRFMICDAGGGTVDTTTFEVVGTSPLELRECAIPSCRFAGSQFVSISGRMLLERILEGSKYVNGETIDTLISHEFERNVKMQFSGDDDAFLQLGYNLEDDEDRGIIAGSLSLRCEDVANCFEHSVSQIIESIDDQFSRSKSNKSATPIWLVGGFANNEYLSKELSRRLEQQEIRLEIPDTNLSKAVANGSVLHYIDNPVIARTCWTTYGTICYTQFDFSRSDHRERKDLVECERDGLFIGPLFDKLVEKGTSIPVGKKFVCTYHRTPLSRETARLKANILRYDGDLPAPYWYNENKDKFKTVLELEADLSSLWDSVEATEIRGSSLLELLFSSILPPHKDLVFEIELDLGGMEDKAAVKWKENGVDKYEKSQKGGSVGKYVRWIMLDSPVNEDLQPLKLGTKEYWDSIYEQEITNFEDFVDEGEIWFGQESVEKMVSWALSNVPPSPSSSSSASPSVSSSSPPPKILEVGSGNGNLLFALADVGYDPSYLAGVDYLPVDLKLEQGKLCGIPKVGGGEKEEGGEDGWTLVLDKGSYDAMALAERDEDGTRPSDSYSERVATLLTLVPLYEQLDK
;
A
#
# COMPACT_ATOMS: atom_id res chain seq x y z
N MET A 1 -27.54 30.07 -12.04
CA MET A 1 -26.76 29.67 -10.85
C MET A 1 -27.60 29.12 -9.68
N ALA A 2 -28.88 28.73 -9.86
CA ALA A 2 -29.69 28.12 -8.79
C ALA A 2 -30.26 26.73 -9.14
N TYR A 3 -29.80 26.10 -10.23
CA TYR A 3 -30.44 24.93 -10.84
C TYR A 3 -29.69 23.59 -10.65
N TYR A 4 -28.49 23.59 -10.05
CA TYR A 4 -27.54 22.48 -10.21
C TYR A 4 -27.49 21.43 -9.08
N ILE A 5 -27.68 21.77 -7.80
CA ILE A 5 -27.78 20.74 -6.72
C ILE A 5 -29.10 19.94 -6.80
N ASP A 6 -30.03 20.43 -7.60
CA ASP A 6 -31.21 19.70 -8.05
C ASP A 6 -30.85 18.43 -8.86
N SER A 7 -29.57 18.20 -9.24
CA SER A 7 -29.11 17.07 -10.06
C SER A 7 -28.81 15.77 -9.29
N LEU A 8 -28.42 15.81 -8.02
CA LEU A 8 -27.92 14.63 -7.28
C LEU A 8 -28.99 13.52 -7.11
N LEU A 9 -30.29 13.85 -7.11
CA LEU A 9 -31.40 12.86 -7.14
C LEU A 9 -32.34 13.05 -8.34
N LYS A 10 -31.92 13.76 -9.41
CA LYS A 10 -32.76 13.90 -10.62
C LYS A 10 -32.73 12.69 -11.52
N LYS A 11 -31.71 11.83 -11.39
CA LYS A 11 -31.69 10.55 -12.11
C LYS A 11 -32.79 9.67 -11.53
N GLU A 12 -33.73 9.33 -12.38
CA GLU A 12 -34.68 8.27 -12.09
C GLU A 12 -33.91 6.98 -11.86
N TYR A 13 -34.36 6.20 -10.88
CA TYR A 13 -33.75 4.91 -10.63
C TYR A 13 -33.99 3.99 -11.84
N SER A 14 -32.90 3.58 -12.47
CA SER A 14 -32.91 2.78 -13.71
C SER A 14 -32.91 1.27 -13.47
N GLY A 15 -32.96 0.83 -12.20
CA GLY A 15 -32.98 -0.58 -11.87
C GLY A 15 -34.27 -1.26 -12.35
N PRO A 16 -34.22 -2.57 -12.67
CA PRO A 16 -35.34 -3.28 -13.30
C PRO A 16 -36.49 -3.60 -12.33
N LYS A 17 -36.26 -3.53 -11.01
CA LYS A 17 -37.23 -3.87 -9.96
C LYS A 17 -37.18 -2.85 -8.83
N THR A 18 -38.26 -2.77 -8.06
CA THR A 18 -38.23 -1.99 -6.81
C THR A 18 -37.20 -2.60 -5.85
N SER A 19 -36.36 -1.76 -5.25
CA SER A 19 -35.35 -2.16 -4.28
C SER A 19 -35.39 -1.19 -3.09
N VAL A 20 -34.84 -1.60 -1.95
CA VAL A 20 -34.68 -0.74 -0.77
C VAL A 20 -33.21 -0.63 -0.47
N VAL A 21 -32.73 0.60 -0.34
CA VAL A 21 -31.36 0.89 0.10
C VAL A 21 -31.42 1.37 1.53
N ILE A 22 -30.61 0.78 2.40
CA ILE A 22 -30.50 1.11 3.82
C ILE A 22 -29.06 1.55 4.09
N GLY A 23 -28.88 2.85 4.36
CA GLY A 23 -27.62 3.44 4.80
C GLY A 23 -27.49 3.37 6.31
N ILE A 24 -26.47 2.67 6.80
CA ILE A 24 -26.26 2.38 8.21
C ILE A 24 -24.99 3.11 8.68
N ASP A 25 -25.15 4.01 9.64
CA ASP A 25 -24.06 4.64 10.39
C ASP A 25 -24.02 4.01 11.79
N VAL A 26 -23.11 3.04 11.99
CA VAL A 26 -22.80 2.54 13.33
C VAL A 26 -21.70 3.41 13.91
N GLY A 27 -22.07 4.37 14.75
CA GLY A 27 -21.11 5.21 15.47
C GLY A 27 -20.66 4.57 16.79
N THR A 28 -19.51 5.00 17.32
CA THR A 28 -18.95 4.49 18.57
C THR A 28 -19.88 4.68 19.77
N THR A 29 -20.64 5.78 19.79
CA THR A 29 -21.55 6.14 20.89
C THR A 29 -23.01 6.13 20.46
N PHE A 30 -23.29 6.67 19.27
CA PHE A 30 -24.64 6.76 18.73
C PHE A 30 -24.66 6.31 17.28
N SER A 31 -25.73 5.63 16.87
CA SER A 31 -25.92 5.09 15.54
C SER A 31 -27.18 5.62 14.89
N GLY A 32 -27.17 5.79 13.57
CA GLY A 32 -28.28 6.29 12.77
C GLY A 32 -28.52 5.44 11.52
N VAL A 33 -29.75 5.47 11.01
CA VAL A 33 -30.12 4.76 9.78
C VAL A 33 -30.96 5.66 8.90
N SER A 34 -30.67 5.64 7.61
CA SER A 34 -31.49 6.24 6.56
C SER A 34 -31.79 5.21 5.50
N TYR A 35 -32.90 5.39 4.78
CA TYR A 35 -33.28 4.48 3.71
C TYR A 35 -33.90 5.22 2.53
N SER A 36 -33.92 4.56 1.38
CA SER A 36 -34.65 5.01 0.20
C SER A 36 -35.34 3.80 -0.44
N VAL A 37 -36.60 3.99 -0.82
CA VAL A 37 -37.34 3.01 -1.64
C VAL A 37 -37.16 3.43 -3.10
N LEU A 38 -36.45 2.59 -3.85
CA LEU A 38 -36.09 2.84 -5.24
C LEU A 38 -37.10 2.20 -6.17
N HIS A 39 -37.98 3.01 -6.76
CA HIS A 39 -38.94 2.56 -7.76
C HIS A 39 -38.40 2.80 -9.18
N PRO A 40 -38.48 1.81 -10.09
CA PRO A 40 -38.06 1.99 -11.48
C PRO A 40 -38.75 3.19 -12.13
N GLY A 41 -37.97 4.09 -12.73
CA GLY A 41 -38.48 5.32 -13.38
C GLY A 41 -38.92 6.41 -12.40
N ALA A 42 -38.73 6.24 -11.09
CA ALA A 42 -39.01 7.27 -10.10
C ALA A 42 -37.71 7.87 -9.55
N LYS A 43 -37.80 9.13 -9.12
CA LYS A 43 -36.69 9.79 -8.41
C LYS A 43 -36.61 9.25 -6.97
N PRO A 44 -35.42 8.85 -6.50
CA PRO A 44 -35.25 8.39 -5.14
C PRO A 44 -35.57 9.48 -4.11
N LEU A 45 -36.11 9.06 -2.96
CA LEU A 45 -36.36 9.93 -1.80
C LEU A 45 -35.71 9.30 -0.58
N ILE A 46 -34.95 10.12 0.16
CA ILE A 46 -34.21 9.66 1.34
C ILE A 46 -35.01 9.97 2.59
N TYR A 47 -35.21 8.94 3.41
CA TYR A 47 -35.91 9.00 4.67
C TYR A 47 -34.96 8.63 5.81
N ALA A 48 -34.89 9.48 6.83
CA ALA A 48 -34.18 9.14 8.06
C ALA A 48 -35.11 8.36 9.00
N VAL A 49 -34.60 7.32 9.66
CA VAL A 49 -35.30 6.65 10.75
C VAL A 49 -35.30 7.58 11.97
N ASN A 50 -36.40 8.32 12.13
CA ASN A 50 -36.52 9.37 13.16
C ASN A 50 -37.17 8.90 14.46
N LYS A 51 -37.57 7.62 14.52
CA LYS A 51 -38.15 7.00 15.71
C LYS A 51 -37.95 5.50 15.70
N PHE A 52 -37.17 5.03 16.66
CA PHE A 52 -37.05 3.62 17.02
C PHE A 52 -38.14 3.24 18.03
N SER A 53 -38.55 1.97 18.04
CA SER A 53 -39.70 1.42 18.78
C SER A 53 -39.73 1.83 20.26
N ASP A 54 -38.56 2.02 20.87
CA ASP A 54 -38.43 2.23 22.31
C ASP A 54 -37.86 3.61 22.70
N GLN A 55 -37.88 4.54 21.77
CA GLN A 55 -37.36 5.87 21.99
C GLN A 55 -38.45 6.79 22.55
N ILE A 56 -38.16 7.42 23.70
CA ILE A 56 -39.12 8.26 24.43
C ILE A 56 -39.30 9.61 23.74
N ALA A 57 -38.22 10.19 23.22
CA ALA A 57 -38.21 11.41 22.41
C ALA A 57 -37.81 11.08 20.96
N GLY A 58 -38.25 11.89 19.99
CA GLY A 58 -37.88 11.76 18.59
C GLY A 58 -36.44 12.21 18.36
N ASP A 59 -35.47 11.46 18.89
CA ASP A 59 -34.07 11.61 18.56
C ASP A 59 -33.75 10.70 17.36
N ASN A 60 -32.88 11.15 16.48
CA ASN A 60 -32.64 10.50 15.19
C ASN A 60 -31.44 9.55 15.21
N LYS A 61 -30.74 9.49 16.35
CA LYS A 61 -29.76 8.46 16.63
C LYS A 61 -30.13 7.71 17.91
N ILE A 62 -29.57 6.51 18.04
CA ILE A 62 -29.76 5.66 19.21
C ILE A 62 -28.40 5.30 19.82
N PRO A 63 -28.32 5.04 21.13
CA PRO A 63 -27.09 4.61 21.77
C PRO A 63 -26.61 3.27 21.20
N SER A 64 -25.32 3.18 20.87
CA SER A 64 -24.63 1.98 20.41
C SER A 64 -24.27 1.07 21.58
N ILE A 65 -25.29 0.59 22.29
CA ILE A 65 -25.14 -0.16 23.55
C ILE A 65 -26.00 -1.42 23.52
N ILE A 66 -25.44 -2.51 24.04
CA ILE A 66 -26.10 -3.81 24.21
C ILE A 66 -25.81 -4.36 25.62
N TYR A 67 -26.83 -4.85 26.30
CA TYR A 67 -26.67 -5.65 27.53
C TYR A 67 -26.76 -7.14 27.20
N TYR A 68 -25.81 -7.91 27.71
CA TYR A 68 -25.77 -9.37 27.64
C TYR A 68 -25.85 -9.97 29.04
N ASP A 69 -26.46 -11.14 29.18
CA ASP A 69 -26.33 -11.91 30.42
C ASP A 69 -25.03 -12.72 30.46
N SER A 70 -24.79 -13.42 31.58
CA SER A 70 -23.62 -14.28 31.78
C SER A 70 -23.49 -15.44 30.77
N SER A 71 -24.57 -15.81 30.06
CA SER A 71 -24.55 -16.83 29.01
C SER A 71 -24.20 -16.25 27.63
N GLY A 72 -24.02 -14.94 27.53
CA GLY A 72 -23.84 -14.23 26.26
C GLY A 72 -25.16 -13.99 25.52
N ALA A 73 -26.32 -14.16 26.16
CA ALA A 73 -27.61 -13.90 25.53
C ALA A 73 -27.97 -12.40 25.60
N GLN A 74 -28.36 -11.83 24.47
CA GLN A 74 -28.76 -10.43 24.33
C GLN A 74 -30.03 -10.16 25.15
N GLN A 75 -29.96 -9.19 26.07
CA GLN A 75 -31.07 -8.81 26.95
C GLN A 75 -31.76 -7.53 26.47
N VAL A 76 -30.98 -6.47 26.26
CA VAL A 76 -31.50 -5.15 25.89
C VAL A 76 -30.52 -4.48 24.93
N ILE A 77 -31.03 -3.73 23.96
CA ILE A 77 -30.25 -3.09 22.90
C ILE A 77 -30.85 -1.72 22.55
N GLY A 78 -30.01 -0.78 22.14
CA GLY A 78 -30.45 0.53 21.65
C GLY A 78 -31.06 1.41 22.76
N PRO A 79 -32.09 2.24 22.49
CA PRO A 79 -32.56 3.28 23.42
C PRO A 79 -32.95 2.77 24.82
N LYS A 80 -33.51 1.56 24.92
CA LYS A 80 -33.91 0.97 26.21
C LYS A 80 -32.76 0.81 27.19
N THR A 81 -31.53 0.66 26.69
CA THR A 81 -30.32 0.50 27.52
C THR A 81 -30.11 1.69 28.46
N MET A 82 -30.58 2.88 28.08
CA MET A 82 -30.39 4.13 28.84
C MET A 82 -31.52 4.42 29.84
N THR A 83 -32.52 3.54 29.95
CA THR A 83 -33.63 3.73 30.89
C THR A 83 -33.22 3.31 32.31
N ALA A 84 -33.67 4.06 33.32
CA ALA A 84 -33.36 3.76 34.73
C ALA A 84 -33.78 2.34 35.14
N SER A 85 -34.90 1.84 34.60
CA SER A 85 -35.38 0.48 34.86
C SER A 85 -34.46 -0.59 34.27
N THR A 86 -33.95 -0.40 33.05
CA THR A 86 -32.97 -1.32 32.45
C THR A 86 -31.65 -1.29 33.21
N ILE A 87 -31.13 -0.11 33.55
CA ILE A 87 -29.87 0.02 34.28
C ILE A 87 -29.97 -0.70 35.63
N THR A 88 -31.06 -0.49 36.37
CA THR A 88 -31.32 -1.18 37.64
C THR A 88 -31.37 -2.70 37.47
N ARG A 89 -32.08 -3.19 36.43
CA ARG A 89 -32.15 -4.63 36.12
C ARG A 89 -30.79 -5.20 35.71
N ALA A 90 -30.00 -4.44 34.96
CA ALA A 90 -28.67 -4.87 34.53
C ALA A 90 -27.76 -5.11 35.74
N VAL A 91 -27.75 -4.18 36.70
CA VAL A 91 -27.01 -4.35 37.97
C VAL A 91 -27.53 -5.55 38.76
N GLN A 92 -28.85 -5.65 38.96
CA GLN A 92 -29.47 -6.74 39.73
C GLN A 92 -29.18 -8.15 39.15
N ASN A 93 -29.11 -8.26 37.83
CA ASN A 93 -28.89 -9.52 37.12
C ASN A 93 -27.45 -9.71 36.65
N ASN A 94 -26.54 -8.81 37.06
CA ASN A 94 -25.13 -8.79 36.66
C ASN A 94 -24.94 -8.90 35.13
N TRP A 95 -25.70 -8.12 34.37
CA TRP A 95 -25.58 -8.06 32.92
C TRP A 95 -24.31 -7.31 32.50
N PHE A 96 -23.66 -7.82 31.47
CA PHE A 96 -22.52 -7.19 30.83
C PHE A 96 -22.99 -6.06 29.91
N LYS A 97 -22.60 -4.81 30.22
CA LYS A 97 -22.80 -3.66 29.34
C LYS A 97 -21.72 -3.66 28.26
N CYS A 98 -22.10 -3.92 27.02
CA CYS A 98 -21.22 -3.81 25.87
C CYS A 98 -21.44 -2.46 25.17
N GLU A 99 -20.41 -1.62 25.19
CA GLU A 99 -20.35 -0.33 24.52
C GLU A 99 -19.02 -0.17 23.79
N HIS A 100 -18.91 0.84 22.92
CA HIS A 100 -17.71 1.11 22.09
C HIS A 100 -17.25 -0.06 21.21
N PHE A 101 -18.10 -1.06 21.00
CA PHE A 101 -17.74 -2.29 20.29
C PHE A 101 -17.34 -2.08 18.83
N LYS A 102 -17.71 -0.94 18.23
CA LYS A 102 -17.20 -0.49 16.93
C LYS A 102 -15.66 -0.46 16.89
N LEU A 103 -15.02 -0.01 17.96
CA LEU A 103 -13.56 0.12 18.03
C LEU A 103 -12.84 -1.24 17.98
N HIS A 104 -13.52 -2.34 18.34
CA HIS A 104 -12.98 -3.70 18.18
C HIS A 104 -12.85 -4.14 16.71
N LEU A 105 -13.47 -3.41 15.77
CA LEU A 105 -13.34 -3.62 14.32
C LEU A 105 -12.20 -2.77 13.69
N CYS A 106 -11.47 -2.00 14.51
CA CYS A 106 -10.28 -1.28 14.07
C CYS A 106 -9.29 -2.25 13.40
N PRO A 107 -8.63 -1.85 12.30
CA PRO A 107 -7.57 -2.65 11.70
C PRO A 107 -6.53 -3.02 12.77
N PRO A 108 -6.07 -4.29 12.85
CA PRO A 108 -5.12 -4.73 13.88
C PRO A 108 -3.80 -3.96 13.89
N ASP A 109 -3.47 -3.34 12.77
CA ASP A 109 -2.26 -2.55 12.53
C ASP A 109 -2.39 -1.07 12.84
N GLN A 110 -3.60 -0.58 13.14
CA GLN A 110 -3.80 0.79 13.57
C GLN A 110 -3.84 0.79 15.10
N GLU A 111 -2.80 1.33 15.72
CA GLU A 111 -2.81 1.51 17.17
C GLU A 111 -3.91 2.50 17.54
N ILE A 112 -4.80 2.06 18.44
CA ILE A 112 -5.66 2.98 19.15
C ILE A 112 -4.75 3.63 20.18
N GLU A 113 -4.32 4.87 19.93
CA GLU A 113 -3.69 5.69 20.98
C GLU A 113 -4.71 5.90 22.09
N THR A 114 -4.68 5.00 23.06
CA THR A 114 -5.70 4.95 24.10
C THR A 114 -5.59 6.14 25.03
N ASN A 115 -4.41 6.75 25.18
CA ASN A 115 -4.17 7.83 26.15
C ASN A 115 -4.78 7.52 27.53
N GLY A 116 -4.70 6.24 27.96
CA GLY A 116 -5.32 5.75 29.21
C GLY A 116 -6.70 5.09 29.05
N MET A 117 -7.26 5.03 27.84
CA MET A 117 -8.54 4.36 27.53
C MET A 117 -8.44 2.83 27.72
N HIS A 118 -9.16 2.30 28.72
CA HIS A 118 -9.49 0.89 28.76
C HIS A 118 -10.68 0.62 27.84
N LEU A 119 -10.41 0.07 26.64
CA LEU A 119 -11.48 -0.42 25.78
C LEU A 119 -12.16 -1.60 26.49
N GLY A 120 -13.46 -1.47 26.77
CA GLY A 120 -14.24 -2.50 27.45
C GLY A 120 -14.13 -3.85 26.73
N GLY A 121 -14.07 -4.94 27.49
CA GLY A 121 -14.00 -6.29 26.93
C GLY A 121 -15.21 -6.65 26.08
N LEU A 122 -15.09 -7.74 25.31
CA LEU A 122 -16.24 -8.35 24.66
C LEU A 122 -17.08 -9.14 25.68
N PRO A 123 -18.41 -9.25 25.47
CA PRO A 123 -19.26 -10.04 26.36
C PRO A 123 -18.84 -11.52 26.38
N PRO A 124 -19.13 -12.25 27.48
CA PRO A 124 -18.73 -13.65 27.62
C PRO A 124 -19.17 -14.52 26.43
N GLY A 125 -18.23 -15.24 25.83
CA GLY A 125 -18.50 -16.18 24.74
C GLY A 125 -18.89 -15.55 23.41
N LYS A 126 -18.76 -14.24 23.25
CA LYS A 126 -19.11 -13.50 22.02
C LYS A 126 -17.87 -12.95 21.31
N THR A 127 -17.87 -13.03 19.99
CA THR A 127 -16.87 -12.35 19.16
C THR A 127 -17.32 -10.93 18.78
N ARG A 128 -16.40 -10.08 18.32
CA ARG A 128 -16.71 -8.71 17.87
C ARG A 128 -17.69 -8.68 16.69
N GLU A 129 -17.61 -9.66 15.79
CA GLU A 129 -18.49 -9.83 14.64
C GLU A 129 -19.90 -10.23 15.08
N GLU A 130 -20.03 -11.04 16.13
CA GLU A 130 -21.33 -11.40 16.71
C GLU A 130 -22.00 -10.22 17.40
N VAL A 131 -21.25 -9.43 18.17
CA VAL A 131 -21.76 -8.22 18.82
C VAL A 131 -22.21 -7.19 17.77
N MET A 132 -21.37 -6.91 16.77
CA MET A 132 -21.73 -6.02 15.67
C MET A 132 -22.92 -6.57 14.88
N GLY A 133 -22.97 -7.89 14.64
CA GLY A 133 -24.07 -8.54 13.93
C GLY A 133 -25.40 -8.47 14.69
N ASP A 134 -25.38 -8.65 16.01
CA ASP A 134 -26.55 -8.44 16.88
C ASP A 134 -27.06 -6.99 16.76
N PHE A 135 -26.15 -6.01 16.70
CA PHE A 135 -26.50 -4.61 16.55
C PHE A 135 -27.06 -4.25 15.17
N LEU A 136 -26.41 -4.70 14.10
CA LEU A 136 -26.87 -4.49 12.72
C LEU A 136 -28.26 -5.12 12.51
N ARG A 137 -28.48 -6.32 13.05
CA ARG A 137 -29.79 -6.99 13.00
C ARG A 137 -30.88 -6.14 13.65
N TYR A 138 -30.59 -5.57 14.81
CA TYR A 138 -31.52 -4.67 15.51
C TYR A 138 -31.83 -3.43 14.68
N LEU A 139 -30.82 -2.72 14.17
CA LEU A 139 -30.99 -1.52 13.35
C LEU A 139 -31.86 -1.77 12.11
N VAL A 140 -31.60 -2.88 11.40
CA VAL A 140 -32.36 -3.24 10.20
C VAL A 140 -33.80 -3.63 10.54
N ASN A 141 -34.02 -4.41 11.60
CA ASN A 141 -35.38 -4.76 12.02
C ASN A 141 -36.18 -3.53 12.45
N GLU A 142 -35.57 -2.61 13.17
CA GLU A 142 -36.21 -1.35 13.56
C GLU A 142 -36.51 -0.48 12.34
N THR A 143 -35.62 -0.45 11.35
CA THR A 143 -35.83 0.25 10.07
C THR A 143 -37.02 -0.34 9.31
N ARG A 144 -37.09 -1.67 9.19
CA ARG A 144 -38.23 -2.39 8.59
C ARG A 144 -39.54 -2.04 9.30
N CYS A 145 -39.54 -2.08 10.64
CA CYS A 145 -40.70 -1.68 11.44
C CYS A 145 -41.08 -0.22 11.21
N HIS A 146 -40.10 0.68 11.12
CA HIS A 146 -40.31 2.09 10.85
C HIS A 146 -40.96 2.32 9.47
N MET A 147 -40.46 1.69 8.42
CA MET A 147 -41.00 1.78 7.05
C MET A 147 -42.47 1.37 6.99
N ILE A 148 -42.83 0.29 7.69
CA ILE A 148 -44.21 -0.21 7.76
C ILE A 148 -45.11 0.77 8.55
N ARG A 149 -44.66 1.25 9.71
CA ARG A 149 -45.43 2.16 10.57
C ARG A 149 -45.65 3.54 9.95
N SER A 150 -44.62 4.08 9.31
CA SER A 150 -44.66 5.36 8.60
C SER A 150 -45.46 5.30 7.29
N ARG A 151 -45.91 4.10 6.88
CA ARG A 151 -46.61 3.84 5.61
C ARG A 151 -45.81 4.24 4.38
N THR A 152 -44.47 4.31 4.47
CA THR A 152 -43.63 4.40 3.27
C THR A 152 -43.76 3.14 2.42
N TYR A 153 -44.10 2.00 3.04
CA TYR A 153 -44.36 0.73 2.36
C TYR A 153 -45.40 -0.09 3.12
N SER A 154 -46.25 -0.87 2.44
CA SER A 154 -47.17 -1.78 3.13
C SER A 154 -46.44 -3.07 3.53
N ALA A 155 -46.79 -3.66 4.68
CA ALA A 155 -46.12 -4.87 5.19
C ALA A 155 -46.22 -6.05 4.20
N ASP A 156 -47.41 -6.31 3.66
CA ASP A 156 -47.64 -7.42 2.72
C ASP A 156 -46.86 -7.27 1.41
N VAL A 157 -46.68 -6.03 0.94
CA VAL A 157 -45.88 -5.76 -0.27
C VAL A 157 -44.40 -5.84 0.08
N TYR A 158 -44.00 -5.38 1.28
CA TYR A 158 -42.61 -5.42 1.74
C TYR A 158 -42.03 -6.84 1.67
N ASP A 159 -42.68 -7.76 2.38
CA ASP A 159 -42.21 -9.14 2.52
C ASP A 159 -42.21 -9.90 1.19
N LYS A 160 -43.13 -9.57 0.27
CA LYS A 160 -43.28 -10.29 -1.01
C LYS A 160 -42.43 -9.74 -2.14
N THR A 161 -41.93 -8.50 -2.05
CA THR A 161 -41.36 -7.81 -3.22
C THR A 161 -39.98 -7.20 -3.02
N VAL A 162 -39.63 -6.75 -1.81
CA VAL A 162 -38.40 -5.95 -1.61
C VAL A 162 -37.45 -6.51 -0.55
N LYS A 163 -37.90 -7.39 0.35
CA LYS A 163 -37.07 -7.94 1.42
C LYS A 163 -35.79 -8.61 0.93
N ASP A 164 -35.87 -9.35 -0.18
CA ASP A 164 -34.71 -10.03 -0.78
C ASP A 164 -33.90 -9.13 -1.73
N GLU A 165 -34.41 -7.92 -2.01
CA GLU A 165 -33.79 -6.89 -2.87
C GLU A 165 -33.22 -5.73 -2.03
N GLU A 166 -33.08 -5.91 -0.72
CA GLU A 166 -32.48 -4.94 0.20
C GLU A 166 -30.97 -4.83 -0.01
N MET A 167 -30.49 -3.60 -0.18
CA MET A 167 -29.09 -3.22 -0.28
C MET A 167 -28.65 -2.49 1.00
N PHE A 168 -27.55 -2.92 1.60
CA PHE A 168 -27.02 -2.36 2.84
C PHE A 168 -25.74 -1.58 2.56
N ILE A 169 -25.75 -0.28 2.87
CA ILE A 169 -24.59 0.59 2.73
C ILE A 169 -24.07 0.88 4.13
N ILE A 170 -23.02 0.19 4.54
CA ILE A 170 -22.45 0.30 5.88
C ILE A 170 -21.33 1.34 5.83
N CYS A 171 -21.44 2.36 6.68
CA CYS A 171 -20.41 3.37 6.82
C CYS A 171 -19.30 2.93 7.79
N HIS A 172 -18.05 3.29 7.48
CA HIS A 172 -16.90 3.02 8.34
C HIS A 172 -15.92 4.21 8.36
N PRO A 173 -15.06 4.33 9.39
CA PRO A 173 -14.03 5.37 9.44
C PRO A 173 -13.07 5.32 8.24
N ASN A 174 -12.46 6.46 7.92
CA ASN A 174 -11.42 6.56 6.90
C ASN A 174 -10.27 5.58 7.19
N GLY A 175 -9.74 4.94 6.15
CA GLY A 175 -8.64 3.99 6.29
C GLY A 175 -9.03 2.59 6.81
N TRP A 176 -10.25 2.37 7.30
CA TRP A 176 -10.73 1.05 7.75
C TRP A 176 -11.15 0.15 6.58
N LYS A 177 -10.26 -0.02 5.60
CA LYS A 177 -10.45 -0.85 4.40
C LYS A 177 -10.00 -2.30 4.63
N GLY A 178 -10.30 -3.18 3.68
CA GLY A 178 -9.77 -4.54 3.65
C GLY A 178 -10.23 -5.39 4.85
N PRO A 179 -9.36 -5.74 5.82
CA PRO A 179 -9.74 -6.55 6.97
C PRO A 179 -10.97 -6.03 7.74
N SER A 180 -11.04 -4.74 8.04
CA SER A 180 -12.17 -4.17 8.80
C SER A 180 -13.49 -4.26 8.05
N GLN A 181 -13.50 -3.99 6.74
CA GLN A 181 -14.69 -4.19 5.89
C GLN A 181 -15.13 -5.65 5.86
N GLN A 182 -14.18 -6.59 5.90
CA GLN A 182 -14.52 -8.01 6.01
C GLN A 182 -15.18 -8.33 7.36
N LEU A 183 -14.71 -7.76 8.48
CA LEU A 183 -15.36 -7.90 9.78
C LEU A 183 -16.80 -7.38 9.76
N TYR A 184 -17.05 -6.22 9.13
CA TYR A 184 -18.41 -5.70 8.96
C TYR A 184 -19.28 -6.61 8.09
N ARG A 185 -18.71 -7.19 7.03
CA ARG A 185 -19.41 -8.14 6.15
C ARG A 185 -19.79 -9.41 6.90
N ASP A 186 -18.85 -9.99 7.65
CA ASP A 186 -19.09 -11.17 8.47
C ASP A 186 -20.13 -10.89 9.56
N ALA A 187 -20.09 -9.70 10.18
CA ALA A 187 -21.08 -9.25 11.13
C ALA A 187 -22.47 -9.12 10.50
N ALA A 188 -22.59 -8.55 9.30
CA ALA A 188 -23.87 -8.44 8.59
C ALA A 188 -24.45 -9.82 8.21
N ILE A 189 -23.60 -10.78 7.82
CA ILE A 189 -23.99 -12.17 7.55
C ILE A 189 -24.47 -12.85 8.83
N ARG A 190 -23.68 -12.79 9.92
CA ARG A 190 -24.05 -13.35 11.24
C ARG A 190 -25.29 -12.70 11.83
N GLY A 191 -25.48 -11.41 11.57
CA GLY A 191 -26.69 -10.65 11.92
C GLY A 191 -27.93 -11.04 11.10
N GLY A 192 -27.78 -11.86 10.06
CA GLY A 192 -28.88 -12.31 9.22
C GLY A 192 -29.43 -11.22 8.29
N LEU A 193 -28.62 -10.21 7.94
CA LEU A 193 -28.99 -9.18 6.96
C LEU A 193 -29.02 -9.78 5.55
N VAL A 194 -28.05 -10.65 5.25
CA VAL A 194 -27.91 -11.35 3.97
C VAL A 194 -27.54 -12.82 4.20
N PRO A 195 -27.87 -13.74 3.27
CA PRO A 195 -27.36 -15.10 3.33
C PRO A 195 -25.87 -15.13 3.01
N ASP A 196 -25.17 -16.17 3.49
CA ASP A 196 -23.76 -16.43 3.17
C ASP A 196 -23.63 -17.04 1.77
N THR A 197 -23.90 -16.23 0.75
CA THR A 197 -23.80 -16.58 -0.66
C THR A 197 -23.21 -15.41 -1.44
N GLU A 198 -22.65 -15.68 -2.63
CA GLU A 198 -22.08 -14.63 -3.47
C GLU A 198 -23.11 -13.50 -3.76
N GLU A 199 -24.36 -13.87 -4.03
CA GLU A 199 -25.45 -12.90 -4.23
C GLU A 199 -25.79 -12.13 -2.95
N GLY A 200 -25.79 -12.78 -1.78
CA GLY A 200 -25.96 -12.11 -0.50
C GLY A 200 -24.85 -11.10 -0.22
N HIS A 201 -23.59 -11.48 -0.48
CA HIS A 201 -22.43 -10.60 -0.29
C HIS A 201 -22.48 -9.37 -1.19
N LYS A 202 -22.97 -9.50 -2.43
CA LYS A 202 -23.14 -8.36 -3.36
C LYS A 202 -24.08 -7.27 -2.83
N ARG A 203 -24.99 -7.61 -1.91
CA ARG A 203 -25.95 -6.68 -1.30
C ARG A 203 -25.37 -5.82 -0.18
N ILE A 204 -24.16 -6.12 0.31
CA ILE A 204 -23.44 -5.27 1.27
C ILE A 204 -22.41 -4.43 0.54
N LYS A 205 -22.52 -3.11 0.66
CA LYS A 205 -21.59 -2.11 0.16
C LYS A 205 -21.06 -1.25 1.30
N PHE A 206 -19.96 -0.56 1.04
CA PHE A 206 -19.28 0.28 2.00
C PHE A 206 -19.15 1.71 1.49
N VAL A 207 -19.03 2.64 2.43
CA VAL A 207 -18.70 4.04 2.20
C VAL A 207 -17.91 4.56 3.39
N THR A 208 -16.95 5.46 3.18
CA THR A 208 -16.24 6.09 4.30
C THR A 208 -17.09 7.18 4.94
N GLU A 209 -16.87 7.45 6.23
CA GLU A 209 -17.53 8.55 6.95
C GLU A 209 -17.25 9.89 6.26
N GLY A 210 -16.02 10.13 5.81
CA GLY A 210 -15.65 11.34 5.07
C GLY A 210 -16.42 11.54 3.75
N GLU A 211 -16.57 10.49 2.94
CA GLU A 211 -17.34 10.58 1.69
C GLU A 211 -18.84 10.73 1.95
N ALA A 212 -19.40 9.98 2.90
CA ALA A 212 -20.81 10.08 3.25
C ALA A 212 -21.14 11.49 3.76
N SER A 213 -20.33 12.03 4.65
CA SER A 213 -20.46 13.38 5.19
C SER A 213 -20.35 14.46 4.10
N ALA A 214 -19.42 14.33 3.15
CA ALA A 214 -19.32 15.23 2.01
C ALA A 214 -20.63 15.30 1.19
N LEU A 215 -21.18 14.14 0.85
CA LEU A 215 -22.43 14.05 0.07
C LEU A 215 -23.60 14.67 0.83
N ALA A 216 -23.66 14.47 2.14
CA ALA A 216 -24.71 15.04 2.95
C ALA A 216 -24.61 16.56 3.08
N CYS A 217 -23.42 17.14 3.21
CA CYS A 217 -23.21 18.59 3.22
C CYS A 217 -23.62 19.23 1.89
N LEU A 218 -23.15 18.64 0.77
CA LEU A 218 -23.48 19.12 -0.57
C LEU A 218 -24.99 19.01 -0.85
N TRP A 219 -25.61 17.90 -0.44
CA TRP A 219 -27.06 17.71 -0.52
C TRP A 219 -27.83 18.71 0.34
N GLY A 220 -27.29 19.00 1.52
CA GLY A 220 -27.77 19.97 2.50
C GLY A 220 -27.68 21.43 2.05
N ARG A 221 -27.09 21.68 0.87
CA ARG A 221 -26.86 23.01 0.28
C ARG A 221 -25.88 23.88 1.09
N LEU A 222 -24.79 23.31 1.61
CA LEU A 222 -23.65 24.16 1.96
C LEU A 222 -22.87 24.57 0.73
N ASP A 223 -22.69 25.88 0.64
CA ASP A 223 -22.08 26.68 -0.43
C ASP A 223 -22.46 26.33 -1.89
N PRO A 224 -23.76 26.30 -2.26
CA PRO A 224 -24.18 26.08 -3.66
C PRO A 224 -23.80 27.24 -4.58
N GLU A 225 -23.54 28.42 -4.02
CA GLU A 225 -23.31 29.64 -4.81
C GLU A 225 -21.92 29.64 -5.47
N ASN A 226 -20.97 28.84 -4.96
CA ASN A 226 -19.58 28.80 -5.42
C ASN A 226 -19.07 27.42 -5.86
N LEU A 227 -19.93 26.39 -5.95
CA LEU A 227 -19.51 25.05 -6.38
C LEU A 227 -19.07 25.06 -7.86
N THR A 228 -17.77 25.29 -8.07
CA THR A 228 -17.13 25.45 -9.37
C THR A 228 -15.97 24.46 -9.50
N VAL A 229 -15.58 24.14 -10.73
CA VAL A 229 -14.41 23.28 -10.95
C VAL A 229 -13.17 23.93 -10.34
N GLY A 230 -12.41 23.17 -9.56
CA GLY A 230 -11.27 23.61 -8.78
C GLY A 230 -11.62 24.06 -7.36
N PHE A 231 -12.90 24.18 -7.00
CA PHE A 231 -13.31 24.44 -5.61
C PHE A 231 -12.87 23.28 -4.71
N ARG A 232 -12.25 23.61 -3.58
CA ARG A 232 -11.79 22.63 -2.59
C ARG A 232 -12.47 22.88 -1.25
N PHE A 233 -12.79 21.81 -0.55
CA PHE A 233 -13.32 21.85 0.80
C PHE A 233 -12.80 20.65 1.59
N MET A 234 -12.72 20.80 2.91
CA MET A 234 -12.33 19.73 3.80
C MET A 234 -13.51 19.31 4.66
N ILE A 235 -13.81 18.01 4.71
CA ILE A 235 -14.72 17.45 5.70
C ILE A 235 -13.91 17.12 6.95
N CYS A 236 -14.40 17.55 8.11
CA CYS A 236 -13.93 17.10 9.42
C CYS A 236 -15.12 16.50 10.17
N ASP A 237 -15.25 15.17 10.13
CA ASP A 237 -16.30 14.44 10.85
C ASP A 237 -15.82 14.14 12.28
N ALA A 238 -16.27 14.95 13.23
CA ALA A 238 -15.98 14.78 14.65
C ALA A 238 -17.03 13.86 15.28
N GLY A 239 -16.71 12.56 15.31
CA GLY A 239 -17.55 11.51 15.85
C GLY A 239 -17.39 11.28 17.36
N GLY A 240 -17.99 10.19 17.84
CA GLY A 240 -17.88 9.78 19.24
C GLY A 240 -16.53 9.16 19.59
N GLY A 241 -15.97 8.34 18.70
CA GLY A 241 -14.67 7.69 18.91
C GLY A 241 -13.59 8.14 17.94
N THR A 242 -13.96 8.38 16.69
CA THR A 242 -13.05 8.76 15.61
C THR A 242 -13.30 10.21 15.18
N VAL A 243 -12.25 10.83 14.65
CA VAL A 243 -12.29 12.07 13.89
C VAL A 243 -11.75 11.76 12.51
N ASP A 244 -12.58 11.96 11.49
CA ASP A 244 -12.29 11.61 10.11
C ASP A 244 -12.14 12.88 9.27
N THR A 245 -10.97 13.10 8.66
CA THR A 245 -10.73 14.29 7.82
C THR A 245 -10.39 13.91 6.39
N THR A 246 -11.10 14.49 5.43
CA THR A 246 -10.89 14.26 3.99
C THR A 246 -10.98 15.57 3.22
N THR A 247 -10.03 15.82 2.32
CA THR A 247 -10.05 17.00 1.43
C THR A 247 -10.52 16.60 0.04
N PHE A 248 -11.53 17.29 -0.48
CA PHE A 248 -12.09 17.08 -1.81
C PHE A 248 -11.87 18.28 -2.73
N GLU A 249 -11.74 18.01 -4.03
CA GLU A 249 -11.79 18.99 -5.11
C GLU A 249 -12.95 18.66 -6.05
N VAL A 250 -13.73 19.68 -6.41
CA VAL A 250 -14.75 19.60 -7.43
C VAL A 250 -14.06 19.60 -8.80
N VAL A 251 -14.15 18.51 -9.54
CA VAL A 251 -13.58 18.37 -10.89
C VAL A 251 -14.63 18.44 -11.99
N GLY A 252 -15.90 18.26 -11.64
CA GLY A 252 -17.06 18.42 -12.50
C GLY A 252 -18.29 18.87 -11.72
N THR A 253 -19.18 19.64 -12.35
CA THR A 253 -20.40 20.16 -11.70
C THR A 253 -21.69 19.65 -12.34
N SER A 254 -21.62 18.99 -13.50
CA SER A 254 -22.76 18.39 -14.18
C SER A 254 -22.36 17.27 -15.16
N PRO A 255 -22.23 16.01 -14.69
CA PRO A 255 -22.51 15.55 -13.33
C PRO A 255 -21.52 16.10 -12.30
N LEU A 256 -21.92 16.10 -11.02
CA LEU A 256 -20.98 16.40 -9.93
C LEU A 256 -19.90 15.31 -9.93
N GLU A 257 -18.66 15.74 -9.97
CA GLU A 257 -17.49 14.86 -9.88
C GLU A 257 -16.54 15.43 -8.85
N LEU A 258 -16.16 14.59 -7.90
CA LEU A 258 -15.25 14.90 -6.81
C LEU A 258 -13.99 14.04 -6.94
N ARG A 259 -12.85 14.65 -6.62
CA ARG A 259 -11.58 13.95 -6.45
C ARG A 259 -11.07 14.19 -5.04
N GLU A 260 -10.62 13.12 -4.41
CA GLU A 260 -9.89 13.21 -3.15
C GLU A 260 -8.48 13.81 -3.40
N CYS A 261 -8.11 14.84 -2.65
CA CYS A 261 -6.85 15.58 -2.87
C CYS A 261 -5.65 15.01 -2.12
N ALA A 262 -5.89 14.23 -1.08
CA ALA A 262 -4.87 13.67 -0.21
C ALA A 262 -5.40 12.41 0.48
N ILE A 263 -4.48 11.59 0.95
CA ILE A 263 -4.80 10.40 1.76
C ILE A 263 -5.67 10.83 2.96
N PRO A 264 -6.88 10.30 3.14
CA PRO A 264 -7.75 10.65 4.25
C PRO A 264 -7.12 10.30 5.61
N SER A 265 -7.58 10.97 6.66
CA SER A 265 -7.15 10.73 8.03
C SER A 265 -8.29 10.17 8.87
N CYS A 266 -7.96 9.32 9.84
CA CYS A 266 -8.83 8.86 10.92
C CYS A 266 -8.02 8.88 12.22
N ARG A 267 -8.35 9.77 13.15
CA ARG A 267 -7.71 9.88 14.47
C ARG A 267 -8.66 9.41 15.58
N PHE A 268 -8.12 8.78 16.61
CA PHE A 268 -8.88 8.41 17.81
C PHE A 268 -8.99 9.59 18.75
N ALA A 269 -9.85 10.55 18.40
CA ALA A 269 -9.93 11.85 19.07
C ALA A 269 -11.37 12.31 19.29
N GLY A 270 -12.35 11.41 19.15
CA GLY A 270 -13.77 11.74 19.27
C GLY A 270 -14.19 12.15 20.69
N SER A 271 -15.48 12.46 20.87
CA SER A 271 -16.03 12.97 22.13
C SER A 271 -15.85 12.06 23.36
N GLN A 272 -15.54 10.77 23.16
CA GLN A 272 -15.29 9.84 24.26
C GLN A 272 -13.96 10.07 24.97
N PHE A 273 -12.98 10.67 24.29
CA PHE A 273 -11.69 11.02 24.91
C PHE A 273 -11.86 12.14 25.95
N VAL A 274 -12.88 12.98 25.78
CA VAL A 274 -13.28 13.97 26.79
C VAL A 274 -13.84 13.28 28.03
N SER A 275 -14.68 12.26 27.86
CA SER A 275 -15.25 11.47 28.97
C SER A 275 -14.16 10.78 29.78
N ILE A 276 -13.14 10.27 29.09
CA ILE A 276 -11.99 9.58 29.71
C ILE A 276 -11.14 10.57 30.48
N SER A 277 -10.84 11.72 29.89
CA SER A 277 -10.13 12.79 30.60
C SER A 277 -10.92 13.28 31.81
N GLY A 278 -12.25 13.36 31.69
CA GLY A 278 -13.17 13.65 32.80
C GLY A 278 -13.10 12.61 33.91
N ARG A 279 -13.00 11.32 33.58
CA ARG A 279 -12.79 10.25 34.58
C ARG A 279 -11.49 10.46 35.34
N MET A 280 -10.39 10.67 34.63
CA MET A 280 -9.07 10.89 35.25
C MET A 280 -9.09 12.13 36.15
N LEU A 281 -9.79 13.19 35.72
CA LEU A 281 -10.01 14.39 36.53
C LEU A 281 -10.77 14.08 37.83
N LEU A 282 -11.90 13.35 37.74
CA LEU A 282 -12.70 12.99 38.92
C LEU A 282 -11.96 12.06 39.86
N GLU A 283 -11.25 11.05 39.35
CA GLU A 283 -10.42 10.14 40.15
C GLU A 283 -9.34 10.89 40.91
N ARG A 284 -8.69 11.86 40.26
CA ARG A 284 -7.67 12.73 40.88
C ARG A 284 -8.28 13.65 41.96
N ILE A 285 -9.40 14.30 41.68
CA ILE A 285 -10.05 15.20 42.65
C ILE A 285 -10.56 14.43 43.86
N LEU A 286 -11.15 13.26 43.64
CA LEU A 286 -11.77 12.44 44.68
C LEU A 286 -10.77 11.51 45.37
N GLU A 287 -9.48 11.57 45.03
CA GLU A 287 -8.45 10.72 45.61
C GLU A 287 -8.46 10.78 47.15
N GLY A 288 -8.42 9.60 47.78
CA GLY A 288 -8.49 9.44 49.23
C GLY A 288 -9.87 9.72 49.86
N SER A 289 -10.89 10.07 49.07
CA SER A 289 -12.27 10.21 49.55
C SER A 289 -13.03 8.89 49.56
N LYS A 290 -14.19 8.84 50.20
CA LYS A 290 -15.11 7.68 50.14
C LYS A 290 -15.76 7.47 48.76
N TYR A 291 -15.61 8.44 47.85
CA TYR A 291 -16.24 8.45 46.53
C TYR A 291 -15.34 7.91 45.41
N VAL A 292 -14.06 7.64 45.69
CA VAL A 292 -13.10 7.05 44.73
C VAL A 292 -13.23 5.53 44.65
N ASN A 293 -14.45 5.05 44.41
CA ASN A 293 -14.68 3.65 44.02
C ASN A 293 -15.17 3.59 42.57
N GLY A 294 -14.81 2.52 41.87
CA GLY A 294 -15.07 2.40 40.42
C GLY A 294 -16.54 2.59 40.04
N GLU A 295 -17.46 1.98 40.80
CA GLU A 295 -18.91 2.07 40.54
C GLU A 295 -19.47 3.50 40.70
N THR A 296 -18.96 4.24 41.70
CA THR A 296 -19.36 5.64 41.91
C THR A 296 -18.82 6.53 40.79
N ILE A 297 -17.54 6.38 40.43
CA ILE A 297 -16.95 7.13 39.31
C ILE A 297 -17.67 6.80 37.99
N ASP A 298 -17.98 5.54 37.73
CA ASP A 298 -18.75 5.12 36.54
C ASP A 298 -20.12 5.79 36.47
N THR A 299 -20.78 5.90 37.62
CA THR A 299 -22.08 6.58 37.76
C THR A 299 -21.93 8.08 37.49
N LEU A 300 -20.95 8.74 38.12
CA LEU A 300 -20.69 10.17 37.93
C LEU A 300 -20.34 10.49 36.47
N ILE A 301 -19.53 9.66 35.83
CA ILE A 301 -19.20 9.84 34.41
C ILE A 301 -20.44 9.67 33.55
N SER A 302 -21.14 8.54 33.67
CA SER A 302 -22.24 8.19 32.78
C SER A 302 -23.48 9.09 32.94
N HIS A 303 -23.78 9.56 34.16
CA HIS A 303 -25.00 10.28 34.46
C HIS A 303 -24.82 11.79 34.62
N GLU A 304 -23.70 12.23 35.18
CA GLU A 304 -23.47 13.64 35.50
C GLU A 304 -22.51 14.29 34.50
N PHE A 305 -21.28 13.77 34.36
CA PHE A 305 -20.27 14.39 33.50
C PHE A 305 -20.69 14.37 32.03
N GLU A 306 -21.09 13.22 31.48
CA GLU A 306 -21.46 13.09 30.07
C GLU A 306 -22.62 14.03 29.70
N ARG A 307 -23.66 14.10 30.52
CA ARG A 307 -24.95 14.72 30.15
C ARG A 307 -25.06 16.17 30.59
N ASN A 308 -24.56 16.48 31.79
CA ASN A 308 -24.74 17.78 32.43
C ASN A 308 -23.51 18.67 32.28
N VAL A 309 -22.31 18.09 32.22
CA VAL A 309 -21.06 18.84 32.04
C VAL A 309 -20.67 18.89 30.57
N LYS A 310 -20.20 17.78 30.00
CA LYS A 310 -19.60 17.74 28.65
C LYS A 310 -20.52 18.28 27.58
N MET A 311 -21.76 17.79 27.48
CA MET A 311 -22.67 18.18 26.41
C MET A 311 -23.04 19.67 26.42
N GLN A 312 -23.07 20.31 27.59
CA GLN A 312 -23.48 21.71 27.77
C GLN A 312 -22.30 22.67 27.94
N PHE A 313 -21.07 22.15 28.01
CA PHE A 313 -19.89 22.95 28.27
C PHE A 313 -19.64 23.94 27.12
N SER A 314 -19.56 25.22 27.47
CA SER A 314 -19.30 26.33 26.55
C SER A 314 -17.93 27.00 26.77
N GLY A 315 -17.25 26.68 27.88
CA GLY A 315 -15.98 27.29 28.29
C GLY A 315 -16.11 28.61 29.06
N ASP A 316 -17.32 29.01 29.47
CA ASP A 316 -17.56 30.32 30.07
C ASP A 316 -17.61 30.29 31.61
N ASP A 317 -18.11 29.19 32.20
CA ASP A 317 -18.35 29.06 33.64
C ASP A 317 -17.84 27.71 34.20
N ASP A 318 -17.64 27.67 35.52
CA ASP A 318 -17.38 26.43 36.26
C ASP A 318 -18.55 25.45 36.14
N ALA A 319 -18.25 24.15 36.10
CA ALA A 319 -19.25 23.09 36.01
C ALA A 319 -19.56 22.49 37.38
N PHE A 320 -20.74 21.91 37.53
CA PHE A 320 -21.19 21.32 38.78
C PHE A 320 -21.72 19.89 38.53
N LEU A 321 -21.25 18.93 39.32
CA LEU A 321 -21.76 17.55 39.31
C LEU A 321 -22.52 17.27 40.60
N GLN A 322 -23.66 16.58 40.51
CA GLN A 322 -24.37 16.13 41.71
C GLN A 322 -23.79 14.79 42.19
N LEU A 323 -23.21 14.75 43.39
CA LEU A 323 -22.69 13.51 43.99
C LEU A 323 -23.79 12.74 44.74
N GLY A 324 -24.80 13.43 45.25
CA GLY A 324 -25.95 12.84 45.95
C GLY A 324 -26.66 13.82 46.89
N TYR A 325 -27.85 13.46 47.38
CA TYR A 325 -28.59 14.23 48.39
C TYR A 325 -28.23 13.66 49.78
N ASN A 326 -27.68 14.48 50.69
CA ASN A 326 -27.19 14.13 52.04
C ASN A 326 -25.69 13.74 52.15
N LEU A 327 -24.82 14.36 51.37
CA LEU A 327 -23.37 14.20 51.54
C LEU A 327 -22.79 15.25 52.49
N GLU A 328 -21.73 14.87 53.21
CA GLU A 328 -20.93 15.81 53.99
C GLU A 328 -20.12 16.68 53.04
N ASP A 329 -20.02 17.98 53.35
CA ASP A 329 -19.18 18.91 52.63
C ASP A 329 -17.71 18.54 52.80
N ASP A 330 -16.94 18.70 51.72
CA ASP A 330 -15.50 18.52 51.67
C ASP A 330 -14.95 19.68 50.84
N GLU A 331 -14.84 20.84 51.49
CA GLU A 331 -14.43 22.10 50.86
C GLU A 331 -13.04 22.01 50.22
N ASP A 332 -12.13 21.23 50.81
CA ASP A 332 -10.77 21.00 50.28
C ASP A 332 -10.81 20.35 48.89
N ARG A 333 -11.86 19.57 48.59
CA ARG A 333 -12.11 18.95 47.28
C ARG A 333 -13.17 19.67 46.45
N GLY A 334 -13.69 20.81 46.91
CA GLY A 334 -14.73 21.57 46.22
C GLY A 334 -16.13 20.92 46.27
N ILE A 335 -16.39 20.08 47.27
CA ILE A 335 -17.70 19.47 47.49
C ILE A 335 -18.49 20.33 48.49
N ILE A 336 -19.56 20.97 48.01
CA ILE A 336 -20.44 21.82 48.82
C ILE A 336 -21.90 21.47 48.52
N ALA A 337 -22.71 21.25 49.56
CA ALA A 337 -24.11 20.86 49.48
C ALA A 337 -24.34 19.60 48.62
N GLY A 338 -23.40 18.66 48.64
CA GLY A 338 -23.45 17.43 47.85
C GLY A 338 -23.22 17.62 46.35
N SER A 339 -22.72 18.78 45.93
CA SER A 339 -22.28 19.04 44.55
C SER A 339 -20.76 19.24 44.51
N LEU A 340 -20.12 18.64 43.51
CA LEU A 340 -18.71 18.85 43.20
C LEU A 340 -18.59 19.96 42.16
N SER A 341 -17.88 21.04 42.49
CA SER A 341 -17.51 22.09 41.53
C SER A 341 -16.25 21.69 40.77
N LEU A 342 -16.31 21.74 39.44
CA LEU A 342 -15.17 21.61 38.55
C LEU A 342 -14.84 22.97 37.92
N ARG A 343 -13.59 23.37 38.01
CA ARG A 343 -13.12 24.61 37.39
C ARG A 343 -13.28 24.53 35.87
N CYS A 344 -13.67 25.64 35.25
CA CYS A 344 -13.79 25.75 33.80
C CYS A 344 -12.49 25.30 33.09
N GLU A 345 -11.33 25.72 33.59
CA GLU A 345 -10.02 25.33 33.08
C GLU A 345 -9.78 23.81 33.12
N ASP A 346 -10.22 23.13 34.18
CA ASP A 346 -10.06 21.68 34.31
C ASP A 346 -10.95 20.93 33.31
N VAL A 347 -12.19 21.38 33.11
CA VAL A 347 -13.10 20.81 32.12
C VAL A 347 -12.60 21.10 30.70
N ALA A 348 -12.13 22.31 30.42
CA ALA A 348 -11.49 22.69 29.16
C ALA A 348 -10.29 21.80 28.83
N ASN A 349 -9.45 21.50 29.82
CA ASN A 349 -8.32 20.58 29.68
C ASN A 349 -8.75 19.16 29.30
N CYS A 350 -9.97 18.71 29.67
CA CYS A 350 -10.48 17.41 29.22
C CYS A 350 -10.69 17.33 27.70
N PHE A 351 -10.87 18.46 27.01
CA PHE A 351 -11.04 18.52 25.56
C PHE A 351 -9.72 18.65 24.80
N GLU A 352 -8.62 18.97 25.49
CA GLU A 352 -7.37 19.39 24.84
C GLU A 352 -6.82 18.34 23.88
N HIS A 353 -6.84 17.06 24.28
CA HIS A 353 -6.42 15.97 23.41
C HIS A 353 -7.20 15.94 22.09
N SER A 354 -8.53 15.96 22.17
CA SER A 354 -9.41 15.97 21.01
C SER A 354 -9.19 17.20 20.12
N VAL A 355 -9.13 18.39 20.71
CA VAL A 355 -8.91 19.65 19.99
C VAL A 355 -7.57 19.62 19.26
N SER A 356 -6.49 19.29 19.95
CA SER A 356 -5.15 19.24 19.37
C SER A 356 -5.05 18.22 18.23
N GLN A 357 -5.61 17.02 18.40
CA GLN A 357 -5.61 16.00 17.35
C GLN A 357 -6.44 16.40 16.12
N ILE A 358 -7.57 17.10 16.31
CA ILE A 358 -8.37 17.63 15.19
C ILE A 358 -7.55 18.67 14.41
N ILE A 359 -6.93 19.63 15.09
CA ILE A 359 -6.09 20.66 14.45
C ILE A 359 -4.91 20.02 13.69
N GLU A 360 -4.21 19.08 14.31
CA GLU A 360 -3.10 18.37 13.68
C GLU A 360 -3.56 17.61 12.42
N SER A 361 -4.70 16.93 12.49
CA SER A 361 -5.28 16.23 11.33
C SER A 361 -5.62 17.19 10.18
N ILE A 362 -6.14 18.38 10.50
CA ILE A 362 -6.43 19.44 9.53
C ILE A 362 -5.14 19.96 8.89
N ASP A 363 -4.12 20.27 9.70
CA ASP A 363 -2.82 20.75 9.23
C ASP A 363 -2.11 19.74 8.33
N ASP A 364 -2.18 18.46 8.68
CA ASP A 364 -1.66 17.38 7.83
C ASP A 364 -2.41 17.27 6.49
N GLN A 365 -3.73 17.46 6.51
CA GLN A 365 -4.53 17.44 5.27
C GLN A 365 -4.16 18.61 4.36
N PHE A 366 -3.97 19.82 4.91
CA PHE A 366 -3.48 20.96 4.14
C PHE A 366 -2.10 20.70 3.53
N SER A 367 -1.18 20.19 4.35
CA SER A 367 0.20 19.90 3.94
C SER A 367 0.24 18.86 2.80
N ARG A 368 -0.54 17.78 2.92
CA ARG A 368 -0.61 16.69 1.93
C ARG A 368 -1.34 17.09 0.66
N SER A 369 -2.45 17.81 0.77
CA SER A 369 -3.27 18.23 -0.39
C SER A 369 -2.72 19.44 -1.14
N LYS A 370 -1.73 20.14 -0.54
CA LYS A 370 -1.18 21.42 -1.03
C LYS A 370 -2.30 22.44 -1.29
N SER A 371 -3.35 22.41 -0.47
CA SER A 371 -4.50 23.29 -0.62
C SER A 371 -4.22 24.65 0.02
N ASN A 372 -4.77 25.70 -0.57
CA ASN A 372 -4.68 27.03 0.01
C ASN A 372 -5.64 27.13 1.21
N LYS A 373 -5.08 27.38 2.41
CA LYS A 373 -5.80 27.54 3.68
C LYS A 373 -6.95 28.56 3.59
N SER A 374 -6.71 29.71 2.99
CA SER A 374 -7.71 30.80 2.92
C SER A 374 -8.84 30.53 1.92
N ALA A 375 -8.65 29.60 0.99
CA ALA A 375 -9.59 29.29 -0.09
C ALA A 375 -10.27 27.92 0.06
N THR A 376 -9.96 27.19 1.13
CA THR A 376 -10.47 25.84 1.38
C THR A 376 -11.18 25.83 2.73
N PRO A 377 -12.50 26.03 2.78
CA PRO A 377 -13.25 25.98 4.03
C PRO A 377 -13.24 24.55 4.60
N ILE A 378 -13.36 24.48 5.92
CA ILE A 378 -13.55 23.23 6.66
C ILE A 378 -15.00 23.13 7.05
N TRP A 379 -15.64 22.02 6.70
CA TRP A 379 -16.99 21.67 7.14
C TRP A 379 -16.90 20.70 8.30
N LEU A 380 -17.17 21.19 9.51
CA LEU A 380 -17.17 20.41 10.73
C LEU A 380 -18.53 19.74 10.91
N VAL A 381 -18.53 18.41 10.93
CA VAL A 381 -19.74 17.58 11.04
C VAL A 381 -19.58 16.53 12.14
N GLY A 382 -20.58 15.67 12.30
CA GLY A 382 -20.58 14.62 13.31
C GLY A 382 -21.30 15.02 14.60
N GLY A 383 -21.39 14.08 15.52
CA GLY A 383 -22.09 14.28 16.79
C GLY A 383 -21.37 15.27 17.71
N PHE A 384 -20.04 15.24 17.71
CA PHE A 384 -19.20 16.04 18.60
C PHE A 384 -19.15 17.51 18.18
N ALA A 385 -19.33 17.79 16.88
CA ALA A 385 -19.46 19.14 16.34
C ALA A 385 -20.58 19.99 16.96
N ASN A 386 -21.58 19.35 17.59
CA ASN A 386 -22.67 20.07 18.28
C ASN A 386 -22.26 20.65 19.65
N ASN A 387 -21.06 20.35 20.15
CA ASN A 387 -20.58 20.92 21.40
C ASN A 387 -20.07 22.36 21.18
N GLU A 388 -20.58 23.29 21.99
CA GLU A 388 -20.27 24.72 21.86
C GLU A 388 -18.80 25.02 22.17
N TYR A 389 -18.23 24.43 23.23
CA TYR A 389 -16.82 24.65 23.56
C TYR A 389 -15.88 24.16 22.44
N LEU A 390 -16.10 22.94 21.93
CA LEU A 390 -15.30 22.38 20.82
C LEU A 390 -15.32 23.31 19.61
N SER A 391 -16.50 23.75 19.19
CA SER A 391 -16.64 24.62 18.01
C SER A 391 -15.98 25.99 18.22
N LYS A 392 -16.17 26.63 19.40
CA LYS A 392 -15.49 27.89 19.75
C LYS A 392 -13.96 27.73 19.72
N GLU A 393 -13.44 26.69 20.34
CA GLU A 393 -11.99 26.51 20.48
C GLU A 393 -11.31 26.14 19.15
N LEU A 394 -11.95 25.29 18.33
CA LEU A 394 -11.47 25.01 16.97
C LEU A 394 -11.48 26.28 16.11
N SER A 395 -12.58 27.04 16.10
CA SER A 395 -12.63 28.32 15.39
C SER A 395 -11.51 29.26 15.83
N ARG A 396 -11.32 29.44 17.14
CA ARG A 396 -10.28 30.31 17.69
C ARG A 396 -8.87 29.90 17.25
N ARG A 397 -8.54 28.61 17.24
CA ARG A 397 -7.20 28.12 16.80
C ARG A 397 -7.02 28.17 15.29
N LEU A 398 -8.07 27.91 14.51
CA LEU A 398 -8.02 27.90 13.04
C LEU A 398 -8.02 29.31 12.44
N GLU A 399 -8.73 30.26 13.04
CA GLU A 399 -8.72 31.67 12.63
C GLU A 399 -7.31 32.29 12.75
N GLN A 400 -6.53 31.88 13.75
CA GLN A 400 -5.12 32.27 13.88
C GLN A 400 -4.25 31.81 12.70
N GLN A 401 -4.72 30.83 11.93
CA GLN A 401 -4.09 30.31 10.73
C GLN A 401 -4.80 30.73 9.44
N GLU A 402 -5.73 31.69 9.51
CA GLU A 402 -6.57 32.16 8.38
C GLU A 402 -7.43 31.04 7.74
N ILE A 403 -7.79 30.02 8.52
CA ILE A 403 -8.64 28.91 8.08
C ILE A 403 -10.09 29.17 8.48
N ARG A 404 -11.00 29.08 7.51
CA ARG A 404 -12.45 29.23 7.74
C ARG A 404 -13.07 27.90 8.17
N LEU A 405 -13.59 27.84 9.39
CA LEU A 405 -14.42 26.74 9.89
C LEU A 405 -15.90 27.06 9.70
N GLU A 406 -16.66 26.14 9.12
CA GLU A 406 -18.09 26.22 8.95
C GLU A 406 -18.76 24.99 9.55
N ILE A 407 -19.89 25.22 10.23
CA ILE A 407 -20.72 24.15 10.78
C ILE A 407 -22.03 24.18 9.98
N PRO A 408 -22.31 23.13 9.19
CA PRO A 408 -23.57 23.00 8.47
C PRO A 408 -24.83 23.20 9.32
N ASP A 409 -25.74 24.06 8.86
CA ASP A 409 -27.08 24.26 9.47
C ASP A 409 -28.00 23.02 9.36
N THR A 410 -27.59 22.00 8.60
CA THR A 410 -28.31 20.73 8.53
C THR A 410 -28.24 19.96 9.85
N ASN A 411 -29.17 19.04 10.08
CA ASN A 411 -29.07 18.12 11.21
C ASN A 411 -27.84 17.19 11.05
N LEU A 412 -26.69 17.64 11.56
CA LEU A 412 -25.36 17.02 11.48
C LEU A 412 -25.36 15.55 11.92
N SER A 413 -26.23 15.22 12.89
CA SER A 413 -26.33 13.86 13.41
C SER A 413 -26.75 12.84 12.35
N LYS A 414 -27.36 13.25 11.22
CA LYS A 414 -27.84 12.37 10.13
C LYS A 414 -26.95 12.37 8.89
N ALA A 415 -25.90 13.20 8.87
CA ALA A 415 -25.13 13.47 7.66
C ALA A 415 -24.61 12.16 7.06
N VAL A 416 -23.92 11.36 7.86
CA VAL A 416 -23.34 10.07 7.43
C VAL A 416 -24.40 9.10 6.89
N ALA A 417 -25.48 8.81 7.63
CA ALA A 417 -26.50 7.85 7.17
C ALA A 417 -27.19 8.28 5.87
N ASN A 418 -27.51 9.57 5.72
CA ASN A 418 -28.05 10.13 4.48
C ASN A 418 -27.03 10.05 3.33
N GLY A 419 -25.79 10.40 3.64
CA GLY A 419 -24.64 10.30 2.75
C GLY A 419 -24.42 8.90 2.20
N SER A 420 -24.61 7.87 3.03
CA SER A 420 -24.51 6.47 2.60
C SER A 420 -25.56 6.09 1.56
N VAL A 421 -26.81 6.55 1.73
CA VAL A 421 -27.87 6.33 0.74
C VAL A 421 -27.57 7.12 -0.54
N LEU A 422 -27.13 8.38 -0.42
CA LEU A 422 -26.71 9.20 -1.55
C LEU A 422 -25.58 8.54 -2.34
N HIS A 423 -24.55 8.03 -1.66
CA HIS A 423 -23.41 7.36 -2.28
C HIS A 423 -23.83 6.19 -3.18
N TYR A 424 -24.84 5.42 -2.75
CA TYR A 424 -25.36 4.32 -3.57
C TYR A 424 -26.15 4.83 -4.79
N ILE A 425 -26.90 5.92 -4.63
CA ILE A 425 -27.75 6.46 -5.70
C ILE A 425 -26.92 7.19 -6.77
N ASP A 426 -25.99 8.04 -6.35
CA ASP A 426 -25.10 8.81 -7.21
C ASP A 426 -23.76 8.94 -6.47
N ASN A 427 -22.73 8.23 -6.96
CA ASN A 427 -21.38 8.25 -6.40
C ASN A 427 -20.51 9.24 -7.21
N PRO A 428 -20.37 10.51 -6.78
CA PRO A 428 -19.62 11.51 -7.53
C PRO A 428 -18.11 11.38 -7.32
N VAL A 429 -17.62 10.56 -6.39
CA VAL A 429 -16.18 10.45 -6.13
C VAL A 429 -15.53 9.59 -7.21
N ILE A 430 -14.94 10.26 -8.21
CA ILE A 430 -14.38 9.62 -9.40
C ILE A 430 -12.91 9.22 -9.26
N ALA A 431 -12.21 9.74 -8.24
CA ALA A 431 -10.83 9.38 -7.97
C ALA A 431 -10.49 9.49 -6.47
N ARG A 432 -9.68 8.54 -5.99
CA ARG A 432 -9.21 8.43 -4.59
C ARG A 432 -7.69 8.42 -4.53
N THR A 433 -7.09 8.85 -3.43
CA THR A 433 -5.64 8.86 -3.25
C THR A 433 -5.17 7.53 -2.67
N CYS A 434 -4.15 6.93 -3.26
CA CYS A 434 -3.54 5.71 -2.75
C CYS A 434 -2.87 5.97 -1.41
N TRP A 435 -3.33 5.33 -0.34
CA TRP A 435 -2.83 5.54 1.02
C TRP A 435 -1.45 4.93 1.31
N THR A 436 -1.05 3.91 0.54
CA THR A 436 0.19 3.14 0.73
C THR A 436 0.68 2.61 -0.62
N THR A 437 1.93 2.17 -0.70
CA THR A 437 2.45 1.53 -1.92
C THR A 437 2.00 0.08 -1.95
N TYR A 438 1.40 -0.33 -3.06
CA TYR A 438 0.95 -1.68 -3.33
C TYR A 438 1.80 -2.34 -4.41
N GLY A 439 1.97 -3.64 -4.29
CA GLY A 439 2.76 -4.43 -5.21
C GLY A 439 2.64 -5.91 -4.98
N THR A 440 3.51 -6.68 -5.62
CA THR A 440 3.62 -8.13 -5.45
C THR A 440 5.08 -8.53 -5.32
N ILE A 441 5.31 -9.74 -4.81
CA ILE A 441 6.64 -10.34 -4.84
C ILE A 441 6.90 -10.93 -6.23
N CYS A 442 8.07 -10.66 -6.78
CA CYS A 442 8.54 -11.25 -8.03
C CYS A 442 10.06 -11.54 -7.96
N TYR A 443 10.58 -12.08 -9.05
CA TYR A 443 12.01 -12.25 -9.33
C TYR A 443 12.34 -11.52 -10.64
N THR A 444 13.61 -11.20 -10.86
CA THR A 444 14.08 -10.64 -12.12
C THR A 444 15.30 -11.43 -12.63
N GLN A 445 15.63 -11.29 -13.90
CA GLN A 445 16.81 -11.94 -14.46
C GLN A 445 18.08 -11.40 -13.80
N PHE A 446 19.01 -12.30 -13.49
CA PHE A 446 20.27 -11.92 -12.88
C PHE A 446 21.16 -11.19 -13.89
N ASP A 447 21.21 -9.87 -13.75
CA ASP A 447 22.12 -9.01 -14.48
C ASP A 447 23.52 -8.93 -13.81
N PHE A 448 24.54 -9.45 -14.50
CA PHE A 448 25.94 -9.41 -14.05
C PHE A 448 26.52 -8.00 -14.02
N SER A 449 25.96 -7.04 -14.77
CA SER A 449 26.42 -5.65 -14.83
C SER A 449 25.98 -4.83 -13.62
N ARG A 450 24.95 -5.26 -12.90
CA ARG A 450 24.40 -4.58 -11.71
C ARG A 450 25.15 -4.92 -10.43
N SER A 451 25.66 -3.89 -9.74
CA SER A 451 26.39 -4.08 -8.48
C SER A 451 25.52 -4.69 -7.37
N ASP A 452 24.28 -4.23 -7.24
CA ASP A 452 23.35 -4.71 -6.21
C ASP A 452 22.96 -6.19 -6.41
N HIS A 453 22.90 -6.63 -7.67
CA HIS A 453 22.77 -8.04 -8.03
C HIS A 453 24.01 -8.83 -7.62
N ARG A 454 25.22 -8.38 -8.01
CA ARG A 454 26.48 -9.06 -7.68
C ARG A 454 26.71 -9.20 -6.17
N GLU A 455 26.37 -8.18 -5.40
CA GLU A 455 26.43 -8.20 -3.93
C GLU A 455 25.50 -9.25 -3.32
N ARG A 456 24.39 -9.56 -4.00
CA ARG A 456 23.37 -10.52 -3.59
C ARG A 456 23.43 -11.81 -4.42
N LYS A 457 24.60 -12.15 -4.97
CA LYS A 457 24.80 -13.39 -5.76
C LYS A 457 24.36 -14.66 -5.04
N ASP A 458 24.40 -14.66 -3.71
CA ASP A 458 23.97 -15.79 -2.87
C ASP A 458 22.44 -16.02 -2.90
N LEU A 459 21.67 -15.06 -3.46
CA LEU A 459 20.23 -15.16 -3.71
C LEU A 459 19.90 -15.58 -5.15
N VAL A 460 20.91 -15.84 -5.99
CA VAL A 460 20.70 -16.23 -7.39
C VAL A 460 20.24 -17.67 -7.46
N GLU A 461 19.18 -17.89 -8.22
CA GLU A 461 18.58 -19.19 -8.44
C GLU A 461 18.59 -19.50 -9.93
N CYS A 462 18.92 -20.75 -10.28
CA CYS A 462 18.89 -21.23 -11.66
C CYS A 462 17.52 -21.89 -11.92
N GLU A 463 16.75 -21.32 -12.85
CA GLU A 463 15.51 -21.91 -13.37
C GLU A 463 15.68 -22.39 -14.82
N ARG A 464 14.62 -22.93 -15.44
CA ARG A 464 14.71 -23.57 -16.77
C ARG A 464 14.91 -22.58 -17.92
N ASP A 465 14.73 -21.29 -17.67
CA ASP A 465 14.83 -20.19 -18.61
C ASP A 465 15.95 -19.20 -18.26
N GLY A 466 16.76 -19.47 -17.23
CA GLY A 466 17.94 -18.66 -16.91
C GLY A 466 18.26 -18.53 -15.42
N LEU A 467 19.10 -17.55 -15.11
CA LEU A 467 19.43 -17.17 -13.72
C LEU A 467 18.54 -16.02 -13.28
N PHE A 468 17.96 -16.15 -12.11
CA PHE A 468 17.04 -15.18 -11.53
C PHE A 468 17.48 -14.79 -10.12
N ILE A 469 17.11 -13.58 -9.70
CA ILE A 469 17.43 -13.05 -8.38
C ILE A 469 16.20 -12.39 -7.75
N GLY A 470 16.05 -12.55 -6.44
CA GLY A 470 14.92 -12.03 -5.67
C GLY A 470 14.92 -12.57 -4.23
N PRO A 471 13.82 -12.44 -3.48
CA PRO A 471 12.55 -11.80 -3.85
C PRO A 471 12.63 -10.28 -3.92
N LEU A 472 12.00 -9.73 -4.96
CA LEU A 472 11.84 -8.30 -5.19
C LEU A 472 10.41 -7.86 -4.88
N PHE A 473 10.23 -6.60 -4.48
CA PHE A 473 8.93 -5.97 -4.39
C PHE A 473 8.68 -5.14 -5.65
N ASP A 474 7.86 -5.69 -6.55
CA ASP A 474 7.43 -4.97 -7.75
C ASP A 474 6.22 -4.09 -7.42
N LYS A 475 6.40 -2.77 -7.61
CA LYS A 475 5.43 -1.74 -7.24
C LYS A 475 4.39 -1.62 -8.35
N LEU A 476 3.15 -1.99 -8.05
CA LEU A 476 2.01 -1.79 -8.95
C LEU A 476 1.44 -0.38 -8.85
N VAL A 477 1.37 0.16 -7.62
CA VAL A 477 0.83 1.51 -7.35
C VAL A 477 1.58 2.14 -6.18
N GLU A 478 2.04 3.38 -6.34
CA GLU A 478 2.74 4.10 -5.28
C GLU A 478 1.80 4.91 -4.37
N LYS A 479 2.19 5.04 -3.09
CA LYS A 479 1.53 5.93 -2.13
C LYS A 479 1.41 7.35 -2.68
N GLY A 480 0.25 7.97 -2.50
CA GLY A 480 -0.07 9.31 -3.01
C GLY A 480 -0.60 9.34 -4.45
N THR A 481 -0.59 8.21 -5.17
CA THR A 481 -1.15 8.15 -6.53
C THR A 481 -2.65 8.44 -6.53
N SER A 482 -3.11 9.40 -7.35
CA SER A 482 -4.55 9.60 -7.59
C SER A 482 -5.08 8.50 -8.53
N ILE A 483 -6.01 7.70 -8.05
CA ILE A 483 -6.57 6.52 -8.73
C ILE A 483 -8.01 6.79 -9.15
N PRO A 484 -8.30 6.92 -10.45
CA PRO A 484 -9.66 6.93 -10.96
C PRO A 484 -10.42 5.64 -10.64
N VAL A 485 -11.72 5.76 -10.35
CA VAL A 485 -12.61 4.61 -10.12
C VAL A 485 -12.61 3.70 -11.36
N GLY A 486 -12.37 2.42 -11.15
CA GLY A 486 -12.32 1.42 -12.21
C GLY A 486 -11.01 1.40 -13.01
N LYS A 487 -10.02 2.27 -12.69
CA LYS A 487 -8.67 2.13 -13.23
C LYS A 487 -8.04 0.86 -12.67
N LYS A 488 -7.63 -0.02 -13.57
CA LYS A 488 -6.83 -1.21 -13.25
C LYS A 488 -5.36 -0.90 -13.51
N PHE A 489 -4.51 -1.29 -12.58
CA PHE A 489 -3.07 -1.34 -12.76
C PHE A 489 -2.70 -2.78 -13.13
N VAL A 490 -1.94 -2.94 -14.21
CA VAL A 490 -1.65 -4.25 -14.79
C VAL A 490 -0.16 -4.39 -14.91
N CYS A 491 0.37 -5.51 -14.46
CA CYS A 491 1.75 -5.90 -14.73
C CYS A 491 1.78 -7.34 -15.25
N THR A 492 2.67 -7.61 -16.19
CA THR A 492 2.79 -8.89 -16.88
C THR A 492 3.98 -9.65 -16.29
N TYR A 493 3.72 -10.92 -15.97
CA TYR A 493 4.70 -11.84 -15.41
C TYR A 493 4.72 -13.11 -16.24
N HIS A 494 5.81 -13.85 -16.14
CA HIS A 494 5.94 -15.15 -16.80
C HIS A 494 6.41 -16.22 -15.81
N ARG A 495 6.29 -17.47 -16.23
CA ARG A 495 6.59 -18.63 -15.39
C ARG A 495 6.86 -19.88 -16.22
N THR A 496 7.87 -20.64 -15.80
CA THR A 496 8.28 -21.91 -16.42
C THR A 496 7.98 -23.14 -15.53
N PRO A 497 6.71 -23.58 -15.38
CA PRO A 497 6.37 -24.72 -14.52
C PRO A 497 7.01 -26.05 -14.97
N LEU A 498 7.24 -26.96 -14.01
CA LEU A 498 7.85 -28.28 -14.27
C LEU A 498 6.88 -29.27 -14.92
N SER A 499 5.61 -29.16 -14.58
CA SER A 499 4.51 -29.99 -15.06
C SER A 499 3.19 -29.22 -15.04
N ARG A 500 2.17 -29.81 -15.68
CA ARG A 500 0.79 -29.30 -15.66
C ARG A 500 0.29 -29.06 -14.23
N GLU A 501 0.51 -30.00 -13.31
CA GLU A 501 0.06 -29.89 -11.92
C GLU A 501 0.73 -28.72 -11.19
N THR A 502 1.95 -28.39 -11.58
CA THR A 502 2.66 -27.25 -11.02
C THR A 502 2.26 -25.92 -11.65
N ALA A 503 1.48 -25.88 -12.73
CA ALA A 503 1.07 -24.62 -13.40
C ALA A 503 0.18 -23.72 -12.54
N ARG A 504 -0.38 -24.24 -11.43
CA ARG A 504 -1.16 -23.46 -10.46
C ARG A 504 -0.34 -22.33 -9.83
N LEU A 505 -0.98 -21.17 -9.70
CA LEU A 505 -0.42 -19.91 -9.24
C LEU A 505 -0.97 -19.54 -7.85
N LYS A 506 -0.12 -19.03 -6.96
CA LYS A 506 -0.48 -18.41 -5.69
C LYS A 506 0.32 -17.13 -5.44
N ALA A 507 -0.27 -15.96 -5.67
CA ALA A 507 0.39 -14.66 -5.51
C ALA A 507 -0.27 -13.83 -4.40
N ASN A 508 0.47 -12.86 -3.86
CA ASN A 508 -0.03 -11.96 -2.84
C ASN A 508 0.10 -10.52 -3.32
N ILE A 509 -0.98 -9.75 -3.18
CA ILE A 509 -0.88 -8.30 -3.22
C ILE A 509 -0.48 -7.83 -1.83
N LEU A 510 0.67 -7.19 -1.77
CA LEU A 510 1.24 -6.61 -0.56
C LEU A 510 1.00 -5.10 -0.55
N ARG A 511 0.81 -4.57 0.67
CA ARG A 511 1.05 -3.16 0.96
C ARG A 511 2.37 -3.00 1.73
N TYR A 512 2.98 -1.83 1.60
CA TYR A 512 4.20 -1.46 2.32
C TYR A 512 3.94 -0.32 3.32
N ASP A 513 4.04 -0.62 4.61
CA ASP A 513 3.74 0.31 5.71
C ASP A 513 5.00 0.98 6.30
N GLY A 514 6.15 0.90 5.62
CA GLY A 514 7.41 1.50 6.07
C GLY A 514 7.69 2.89 5.49
N ASP A 515 8.93 3.34 5.68
CA ASP A 515 9.39 4.65 5.18
C ASP A 515 9.50 4.65 3.66
N LEU A 516 9.07 5.74 3.03
CA LEU A 516 9.14 5.92 1.58
C LEU A 516 10.54 6.42 1.12
N PRO A 517 10.99 6.07 -0.11
CA PRO A 517 10.30 5.22 -1.09
C PRO A 517 10.27 3.74 -0.68
N ALA A 518 9.25 3.01 -1.15
CA ALA A 518 9.16 1.57 -0.86
C ALA A 518 10.40 0.82 -1.40
N PRO A 519 10.96 -0.12 -0.64
CA PRO A 519 12.22 -0.78 -0.97
C PRO A 519 12.03 -1.75 -2.13
N TYR A 520 13.08 -1.86 -2.95
CA TYR A 520 13.12 -2.81 -4.07
C TYR A 520 13.33 -4.25 -3.61
N TRP A 521 14.21 -4.47 -2.62
CA TRP A 521 14.51 -5.78 -2.05
C TRP A 521 13.55 -6.11 -0.91
N TYR A 522 12.69 -7.11 -1.11
CA TYR A 522 11.61 -7.44 -0.17
C TYR A 522 12.12 -7.87 1.21
N ASN A 523 13.16 -8.70 1.25
CA ASN A 523 13.64 -9.31 2.49
C ASN A 523 14.23 -8.31 3.49
N GLU A 524 14.72 -7.16 3.02
CA GLU A 524 15.36 -6.14 3.86
C GLU A 524 14.37 -5.42 4.77
N ASN A 525 13.08 -5.42 4.42
CA ASN A 525 12.02 -4.71 5.15
C ASN A 525 10.78 -5.59 5.35
N LYS A 526 10.99 -6.90 5.50
CA LYS A 526 9.92 -7.91 5.50
C LYS A 526 8.81 -7.62 6.52
N ASP A 527 9.16 -7.09 7.68
CA ASP A 527 8.23 -6.71 8.76
C ASP A 527 7.29 -5.55 8.38
N LYS A 528 7.68 -4.73 7.40
CA LYS A 528 6.90 -3.60 6.90
C LYS A 528 5.89 -3.98 5.81
N PHE A 529 5.95 -5.20 5.29
CA PHE A 529 5.01 -5.67 4.27
C PHE A 529 3.86 -6.47 4.87
N LYS A 530 2.65 -6.19 4.40
CA LYS A 530 1.45 -6.95 4.80
C LYS A 530 0.67 -7.40 3.58
N THR A 531 0.24 -8.65 3.59
CA THR A 531 -0.68 -9.18 2.57
C THR A 531 -2.05 -8.55 2.72
N VAL A 532 -2.57 -8.00 1.63
CA VAL A 532 -3.91 -7.40 1.56
C VAL A 532 -4.86 -8.28 0.77
N LEU A 533 -4.38 -8.91 -0.31
CA LEU A 533 -5.16 -9.85 -1.13
C LEU A 533 -4.33 -11.09 -1.45
N GLU A 534 -4.99 -12.24 -1.46
CA GLU A 534 -4.42 -13.52 -1.93
C GLU A 534 -5.03 -13.86 -3.30
N LEU A 535 -4.17 -14.23 -4.23
CA LEU A 535 -4.51 -14.60 -5.60
C LEU A 535 -4.21 -16.08 -5.78
N GLU A 536 -5.18 -16.84 -6.23
CA GLU A 536 -4.97 -18.20 -6.74
C GLU A 536 -5.46 -18.25 -8.19
N ALA A 537 -4.69 -18.89 -9.07
CA ALA A 537 -5.08 -19.10 -10.45
C ALA A 537 -4.66 -20.49 -10.97
N ASP A 538 -5.53 -21.22 -11.64
CA ASP A 538 -5.18 -22.48 -12.29
C ASP A 538 -4.79 -22.27 -13.76
N LEU A 539 -3.50 -22.02 -14.00
CA LEU A 539 -2.95 -21.83 -15.35
C LEU A 539 -2.75 -23.15 -16.12
N SER A 540 -3.28 -24.29 -15.62
CA SER A 540 -3.10 -25.59 -16.28
C SER A 540 -3.67 -25.65 -17.69
N SER A 541 -4.61 -24.77 -18.06
CA SER A 541 -5.09 -24.70 -19.45
C SER A 541 -4.06 -24.09 -20.41
N LEU A 542 -3.24 -23.15 -19.93
CA LEU A 542 -2.11 -22.59 -20.71
C LEU A 542 -1.04 -23.64 -20.99
N TRP A 543 -0.83 -24.57 -20.06
CA TRP A 543 0.14 -25.66 -20.25
C TRP A 543 -0.14 -26.45 -21.52
N ASP A 544 -1.40 -26.69 -21.86
CA ASP A 544 -1.77 -27.45 -23.05
C ASP A 544 -1.66 -26.61 -24.34
N SER A 545 -1.84 -25.28 -24.24
CA SER A 545 -1.86 -24.37 -25.40
C SER A 545 -0.49 -23.78 -25.77
N VAL A 546 0.46 -23.75 -24.84
CA VAL A 546 1.80 -23.19 -25.07
C VAL A 546 2.74 -24.27 -25.58
N GLU A 547 3.48 -23.98 -26.66
CA GLU A 547 4.54 -24.86 -27.16
C GLU A 547 5.79 -24.75 -26.29
N ALA A 548 6.54 -25.85 -26.16
CA ALA A 548 7.81 -25.79 -25.45
C ALA A 548 8.81 -24.97 -26.27
N THR A 549 9.40 -23.97 -25.63
CA THR A 549 10.44 -23.12 -26.17
C THR A 549 11.80 -23.74 -25.84
N GLU A 550 12.67 -23.80 -26.85
CA GLU A 550 14.09 -24.04 -26.64
C GLU A 550 14.76 -22.69 -26.38
N ILE A 551 15.71 -22.64 -25.44
CA ILE A 551 16.57 -21.46 -25.29
C ILE A 551 17.37 -21.32 -26.59
N ARG A 552 17.04 -20.28 -27.36
CA ARG A 552 17.72 -19.93 -28.61
C ARG A 552 18.20 -18.51 -28.47
N GLY A 553 19.51 -18.36 -28.31
CA GLY A 553 20.13 -17.07 -28.12
C GLY A 553 21.55 -17.05 -28.65
N SER A 554 22.06 -15.86 -28.95
CA SER A 554 23.41 -15.63 -29.46
C SER A 554 24.42 -15.42 -28.35
N SER A 555 23.97 -15.13 -27.13
CA SER A 555 24.87 -14.88 -26.00
C SER A 555 25.48 -16.19 -25.49
N LEU A 556 26.70 -16.12 -24.97
CA LEU A 556 27.40 -17.31 -24.49
C LEU A 556 26.67 -17.97 -23.31
N LEU A 557 25.94 -17.17 -22.53
CA LEU A 557 25.07 -17.64 -21.45
C LEU A 557 23.87 -18.43 -22.00
N GLU A 558 23.23 -17.95 -23.06
CA GLU A 558 22.12 -18.64 -23.73
C GLU A 558 22.59 -19.90 -24.48
N LEU A 559 23.79 -19.88 -25.07
CA LEU A 559 24.41 -21.06 -25.67
C LEU A 559 24.70 -22.13 -24.61
N LEU A 560 25.27 -21.74 -23.47
CA LEU A 560 25.47 -22.62 -22.32
C LEU A 560 24.13 -23.19 -21.84
N PHE A 561 23.13 -22.34 -21.63
CA PHE A 561 21.80 -22.77 -21.21
C PHE A 561 21.09 -23.64 -22.24
N SER A 562 21.24 -23.38 -23.54
CA SER A 562 20.67 -24.21 -24.61
C SER A 562 21.22 -25.65 -24.60
N SER A 563 22.43 -25.83 -24.07
CA SER A 563 23.08 -27.14 -23.95
C SER A 563 22.78 -27.87 -22.63
N ILE A 564 22.27 -27.17 -21.61
CA ILE A 564 22.11 -27.66 -20.23
C ILE A 564 20.64 -27.72 -19.79
N LEU A 565 19.83 -26.73 -20.19
CA LEU A 565 18.45 -26.58 -19.73
C LEU A 565 17.48 -27.26 -20.72
N PRO A 566 16.53 -28.06 -20.22
CA PRO A 566 15.54 -28.72 -21.07
C PRO A 566 14.57 -27.70 -21.68
N PRO A 567 13.89 -28.03 -22.79
CA PRO A 567 12.79 -27.23 -23.31
C PRO A 567 11.77 -26.93 -22.21
N HIS A 568 11.32 -25.68 -22.13
CA HIS A 568 10.40 -25.21 -21.11
C HIS A 568 9.16 -24.59 -21.75
N LYS A 569 8.04 -24.56 -21.02
CA LYS A 569 6.85 -23.84 -21.44
C LYS A 569 6.77 -22.55 -20.65
N ASP A 570 6.69 -21.42 -21.34
CA ASP A 570 6.55 -20.13 -20.70
C ASP A 570 5.07 -19.72 -20.61
N LEU A 571 4.55 -19.66 -19.38
CA LEU A 571 3.18 -19.27 -19.10
C LEU A 571 3.14 -17.79 -18.73
N VAL A 572 2.72 -16.97 -19.69
CA VAL A 572 2.54 -15.52 -19.50
C VAL A 572 1.16 -15.22 -18.93
N PHE A 573 1.12 -14.38 -17.89
CA PHE A 573 -0.09 -13.91 -17.24
C PHE A 573 0.06 -12.46 -16.76
N GLU A 574 -1.06 -11.83 -16.46
CA GLU A 574 -1.17 -10.46 -15.97
C GLU A 574 -1.75 -10.47 -14.55
N ILE A 575 -1.19 -9.67 -13.64
CA ILE A 575 -1.84 -9.33 -12.37
C ILE A 575 -2.52 -7.97 -12.54
N GLU A 576 -3.84 -7.94 -12.41
CA GLU A 576 -4.65 -6.72 -12.42
C GLU A 576 -5.00 -6.32 -10.99
N LEU A 577 -4.76 -5.05 -10.63
CA LEU A 577 -5.08 -4.45 -9.33
C LEU A 577 -6.01 -3.24 -9.51
N ASP A 578 -7.17 -3.25 -8.86
CA ASP A 578 -8.15 -2.15 -8.81
C ASP A 578 -8.31 -1.68 -7.36
N LEU A 579 -7.81 -0.47 -7.09
CA LEU A 579 -7.87 0.22 -5.80
C LEU A 579 -8.77 1.47 -5.86
N GLY A 580 -9.38 1.76 -7.01
CA GLY A 580 -10.14 2.99 -7.22
C GLY A 580 -11.47 2.98 -6.48
N GLY A 581 -12.01 1.80 -6.18
CA GLY A 581 -13.28 1.61 -5.46
C GLY A 581 -13.17 1.66 -3.94
N MET A 582 -14.28 1.31 -3.28
CA MET A 582 -14.36 1.15 -1.82
C MET A 582 -13.73 -0.15 -1.32
N GLU A 583 -13.67 -1.16 -2.18
CA GLU A 583 -13.07 -2.46 -1.91
C GLU A 583 -11.92 -2.69 -2.88
N ASP A 584 -10.76 -3.03 -2.34
CA ASP A 584 -9.58 -3.43 -3.11
C ASP A 584 -9.87 -4.76 -3.82
N LYS A 585 -9.53 -4.85 -5.11
CA LYS A 585 -9.73 -6.05 -5.91
C LYS A 585 -8.47 -6.37 -6.70
N ALA A 586 -8.17 -7.64 -6.82
CA ALA A 586 -7.12 -8.10 -7.72
C ALA A 586 -7.57 -9.36 -8.47
N ALA A 587 -7.02 -9.55 -9.65
CA ALA A 587 -7.27 -10.72 -10.47
C ALA A 587 -6.00 -11.13 -11.22
N VAL A 588 -5.92 -12.42 -11.52
CA VAL A 588 -4.97 -12.96 -12.47
C VAL A 588 -5.70 -13.11 -13.80
N LYS A 589 -5.10 -12.58 -14.85
CA LYS A 589 -5.62 -12.62 -16.21
C LYS A 589 -4.62 -13.32 -17.13
N TRP A 590 -5.14 -14.13 -18.05
CA TRP A 590 -4.31 -14.74 -19.09
C TRP A 590 -5.11 -14.91 -20.37
N LYS A 591 -4.42 -15.16 -21.49
CA LYS A 591 -5.06 -15.43 -22.77
C LYS A 591 -5.03 -16.92 -23.09
N GLU A 592 -6.20 -17.51 -23.26
CA GLU A 592 -6.35 -18.90 -23.71
C GLU A 592 -7.02 -18.90 -25.09
N ASN A 593 -6.30 -19.37 -26.13
CA ASN A 593 -6.78 -19.36 -27.51
C ASN A 593 -7.27 -17.98 -27.99
N GLY A 594 -6.60 -16.91 -27.57
CA GLY A 594 -6.96 -15.53 -27.90
C GLY A 594 -8.12 -14.94 -27.11
N VAL A 595 -8.69 -15.69 -26.14
CA VAL A 595 -9.77 -15.24 -25.27
C VAL A 595 -9.23 -14.94 -23.87
N ASP A 596 -9.57 -13.78 -23.32
CA ASP A 596 -9.19 -13.44 -21.95
C ASP A 596 -9.91 -14.33 -20.94
N LYS A 597 -9.13 -14.91 -20.03
CA LYS A 597 -9.56 -15.68 -18.86
C LYS A 597 -9.14 -14.95 -17.60
N TYR A 598 -9.91 -15.15 -16.53
CA TYR A 598 -9.71 -14.46 -15.27
C TYR A 598 -9.94 -15.40 -14.09
N GLU A 599 -9.07 -15.34 -13.10
CA GLU A 599 -9.35 -15.80 -11.74
C GLU A 599 -9.24 -14.62 -10.78
N LYS A 600 -10.29 -14.44 -9.98
CA LYS A 600 -10.38 -13.33 -9.03
C LYS A 600 -9.77 -13.76 -7.70
N SER A 601 -9.18 -12.80 -6.97
CA SER A 601 -8.69 -13.02 -5.61
C SER A 601 -9.74 -13.70 -4.73
N GLN A 602 -9.33 -14.71 -3.97
CA GLN A 602 -10.12 -15.26 -2.88
C GLN A 602 -9.75 -14.54 -1.57
N LYS A 603 -10.74 -14.21 -0.75
CA LYS A 603 -10.48 -13.54 0.53
C LYS A 603 -10.10 -14.56 1.61
N GLY A 604 -8.80 -14.67 1.88
CA GLY A 604 -8.20 -15.13 3.14
C GLY A 604 -8.37 -16.62 3.47
N GLY A 605 -7.27 -17.37 3.39
CA GLY A 605 -7.23 -18.72 3.97
C GLY A 605 -5.90 -19.44 3.78
N SER A 606 -5.02 -19.31 4.78
CA SER A 606 -3.78 -20.07 5.02
C SER A 606 -2.57 -19.77 4.11
N VAL A 607 -1.43 -19.50 4.77
CA VAL A 607 -0.09 -19.40 4.17
C VAL A 607 0.30 -20.75 3.57
N GLY A 608 -0.07 -20.96 2.31
CA GLY A 608 0.45 -22.05 1.49
C GLY A 608 1.86 -21.74 0.99
N LYS A 609 2.66 -22.78 0.72
CA LYS A 609 3.98 -22.62 0.10
C LYS A 609 3.87 -21.83 -1.21
N TYR A 610 4.55 -20.69 -1.23
CA TYR A 610 4.63 -19.72 -2.32
C TYR A 610 5.22 -20.34 -3.59
N VAL A 611 4.76 -19.87 -4.75
CA VAL A 611 5.24 -20.30 -6.05
C VAL A 611 5.70 -19.05 -6.82
N ARG A 612 6.81 -19.16 -7.57
CA ARG A 612 7.68 -18.05 -8.04
C ARG A 612 7.35 -17.58 -9.46
N TRP A 613 7.54 -16.29 -9.77
CA TRP A 613 7.35 -15.69 -11.11
C TRP A 613 8.33 -14.55 -11.36
N ILE A 614 8.57 -14.27 -12.64
CA ILE A 614 9.61 -13.37 -13.13
C ILE A 614 8.99 -12.15 -13.83
N MET A 615 9.59 -10.97 -13.63
CA MET A 615 9.25 -9.74 -14.35
C MET A 615 9.72 -9.79 -15.80
N LEU A 616 8.82 -9.53 -16.74
CA LEU A 616 9.16 -9.45 -18.17
C LEU A 616 9.88 -8.16 -18.57
N ASP A 617 9.66 -7.06 -17.84
CA ASP A 617 10.28 -5.76 -18.11
C ASP A 617 10.92 -5.19 -16.82
N SER A 618 12.25 -5.12 -16.79
CA SER A 618 12.99 -4.39 -15.75
C SER A 618 12.81 -2.88 -15.96
N PRO A 619 12.45 -2.10 -14.93
CA PRO A 619 12.37 -0.65 -15.06
C PRO A 619 13.79 -0.05 -15.02
N VAL A 620 14.08 0.73 -16.08
CA VAL A 620 15.11 1.78 -16.19
C VAL A 620 16.53 1.29 -16.49
N ASN A 621 16.81 1.14 -17.79
CA ASN A 621 18.14 1.33 -18.35
C ASN A 621 18.36 2.85 -18.45
N GLU A 622 19.04 3.48 -17.50
CA GLU A 622 19.58 4.83 -17.73
C GLU A 622 20.73 4.69 -18.73
N ASP A 623 20.40 4.80 -20.02
CA ASP A 623 21.34 4.71 -21.13
C ASP A 623 22.46 5.75 -20.94
N LEU A 624 23.72 5.29 -20.87
CA LEU A 624 24.88 6.17 -20.86
C LEU A 624 24.87 7.03 -22.14
N GLN A 625 24.96 8.34 -21.97
CA GLN A 625 25.02 9.29 -23.08
C GLN A 625 26.33 9.09 -23.86
N PRO A 626 26.31 9.12 -25.20
CA PRO A 626 27.52 9.01 -26.01
C PRO A 626 28.54 10.10 -25.64
N LEU A 627 29.82 9.73 -25.59
CA LEU A 627 30.93 10.63 -25.28
C LEU A 627 32.02 10.53 -26.34
N LYS A 628 32.86 11.57 -26.42
CA LYS A 628 34.00 11.62 -27.35
C LYS A 628 34.94 10.41 -27.21
N LEU A 629 35.09 9.86 -26.00
CA LEU A 629 35.89 8.65 -25.71
C LEU A 629 35.35 7.38 -26.38
N GLY A 630 34.09 7.37 -26.81
CA GLY A 630 33.50 6.24 -27.53
C GLY A 630 33.61 6.31 -29.05
N THR A 631 34.24 7.34 -29.60
CA THR A 631 34.39 7.49 -31.06
C THR A 631 35.75 6.97 -31.53
N LYS A 632 35.76 6.34 -32.71
CA LYS A 632 36.99 5.83 -33.32
C LYS A 632 37.97 6.95 -33.64
N GLU A 633 37.44 8.10 -34.08
CA GLU A 633 38.23 9.27 -34.46
C GLU A 633 39.01 9.85 -33.27
N TYR A 634 38.47 9.76 -32.06
CA TYR A 634 39.18 10.19 -30.85
C TYR A 634 40.42 9.34 -30.64
N TRP A 635 40.27 8.01 -30.63
CA TRP A 635 41.39 7.10 -30.45
C TRP A 635 42.39 7.18 -31.60
N ASP A 636 41.95 7.22 -32.87
CA ASP A 636 42.84 7.43 -34.03
C ASP A 636 43.75 8.67 -33.82
N SER A 637 43.19 9.79 -33.34
CA SER A 637 43.97 11.02 -33.10
C SER A 637 44.97 10.91 -31.93
N ILE A 638 44.65 10.15 -30.89
CA ILE A 638 45.53 9.95 -29.74
C ILE A 638 46.69 9.03 -30.13
N TYR A 639 46.43 7.95 -30.85
CA TYR A 639 47.50 7.05 -31.29
C TYR A 639 48.43 7.70 -32.32
N GLU A 640 47.92 8.52 -33.25
CA GLU A 640 48.78 9.32 -34.15
C GLU A 640 49.72 10.25 -33.36
N GLN A 641 49.20 10.86 -32.30
CA GLN A 641 49.99 11.72 -31.41
C GLN A 641 51.03 10.90 -30.63
N GLU A 642 50.69 9.73 -30.11
CA GLU A 642 51.65 8.87 -29.39
C GLU A 642 52.74 8.31 -30.29
N ILE A 643 52.42 7.90 -31.51
CA ILE A 643 53.43 7.47 -32.50
C ILE A 643 54.39 8.61 -32.80
N THR A 644 53.87 9.82 -33.02
CA THR A 644 54.70 11.01 -33.25
C THR A 644 55.60 11.30 -32.04
N ASN A 645 55.05 11.22 -30.82
CA ASN A 645 55.81 11.45 -29.59
C ASN A 645 56.90 10.38 -29.38
N PHE A 646 56.62 9.12 -29.69
CA PHE A 646 57.61 8.05 -29.62
C PHE A 646 58.74 8.25 -30.64
N GLU A 647 58.41 8.62 -31.89
CA GLU A 647 59.40 8.86 -32.95
C GLU A 647 60.30 10.08 -32.66
N ASP A 648 59.72 11.16 -32.13
CA ASP A 648 60.43 12.42 -31.89
C ASP A 648 61.16 12.46 -30.53
N PHE A 649 60.64 11.78 -29.50
CA PHE A 649 61.11 11.92 -28.12
C PHE A 649 61.43 10.60 -27.39
N VAL A 650 61.20 9.43 -28.01
CA VAL A 650 61.33 8.10 -27.37
C VAL A 650 60.51 8.02 -26.09
N ASP A 651 59.27 8.53 -26.16
CA ASP A 651 58.31 8.51 -25.06
C ASP A 651 57.51 7.19 -25.06
N GLU A 652 57.51 6.44 -23.95
CA GLU A 652 56.93 5.09 -23.83
C GLU A 652 55.38 5.05 -23.92
N GLY A 653 54.74 6.21 -24.09
CA GLY A 653 53.29 6.36 -24.24
C GLY A 653 52.56 6.41 -22.89
N GLU A 654 51.29 6.81 -22.91
CA GLU A 654 50.51 6.99 -21.68
C GLU A 654 49.89 5.66 -21.21
N ILE A 655 49.86 5.45 -19.89
CA ILE A 655 49.17 4.30 -19.29
C ILE A 655 47.68 4.63 -19.19
N TRP A 656 46.95 4.28 -20.24
CA TRP A 656 45.51 4.50 -20.29
C TRP A 656 44.79 3.65 -19.24
N PHE A 657 43.77 4.25 -18.61
CA PHE A 657 42.95 3.67 -17.52
C PHE A 657 43.68 3.47 -16.18
N GLY A 658 44.90 4.02 -16.04
CA GLY A 658 45.60 4.19 -14.76
C GLY A 658 46.35 2.95 -14.24
N GLN A 659 47.45 3.20 -13.53
CA GLN A 659 48.33 2.15 -12.99
C GLN A 659 47.62 1.21 -11.98
N GLU A 660 46.69 1.75 -11.20
CA GLU A 660 45.91 0.98 -10.21
C GLU A 660 45.08 -0.14 -10.87
N SER A 661 44.58 0.09 -12.09
CA SER A 661 43.81 -0.91 -12.85
C SER A 661 44.68 -2.09 -13.27
N VAL A 662 45.91 -1.81 -13.73
CA VAL A 662 46.92 -2.83 -14.06
C VAL A 662 47.26 -3.67 -12.83
N GLU A 663 47.54 -3.02 -11.70
CA GLU A 663 47.87 -3.72 -10.44
C GLU A 663 46.73 -4.62 -9.96
N LYS A 664 45.48 -4.16 -10.02
CA LYS A 664 44.29 -4.95 -9.68
C LYS A 664 44.13 -6.16 -10.58
N MET A 665 44.31 -5.98 -11.90
CA MET A 665 44.19 -7.07 -12.88
C MET A 665 45.27 -8.11 -12.69
N VAL A 666 46.52 -7.71 -12.47
CA VAL A 666 47.64 -8.62 -12.17
C VAL A 666 47.39 -9.38 -10.87
N SER A 667 46.95 -8.70 -9.80
CA SER A 667 46.62 -9.35 -8.53
C SER A 667 45.48 -10.37 -8.69
N TRP A 668 44.47 -10.05 -9.49
CA TRP A 668 43.37 -10.96 -9.78
C TRP A 668 43.86 -12.16 -10.58
N ALA A 669 44.67 -11.95 -11.63
CA ALA A 669 45.23 -13.01 -12.45
C ALA A 669 46.08 -13.98 -11.61
N LEU A 670 46.96 -13.48 -10.74
CA LEU A 670 47.76 -14.32 -9.84
C LEU A 670 46.91 -15.17 -8.89
N SER A 671 45.76 -14.64 -8.46
CA SER A 671 44.87 -15.33 -7.51
C SER A 671 44.00 -16.40 -8.18
N ASN A 672 43.68 -16.25 -9.46
CA ASN A 672 42.70 -17.09 -10.15
C ASN A 672 43.29 -17.96 -11.27
N VAL A 673 44.37 -17.51 -11.92
CA VAL A 673 45.07 -18.18 -13.04
C VAL A 673 46.59 -18.09 -12.83
N PRO A 674 47.17 -18.79 -11.84
CA PRO A 674 48.57 -18.63 -11.48
C PRO A 674 49.53 -19.08 -12.60
N PRO A 675 50.73 -18.46 -12.71
CA PRO A 675 51.73 -18.85 -13.70
C PRO A 675 52.28 -20.26 -13.41
N SER A 676 52.71 -20.97 -14.45
CA SER A 676 53.36 -22.28 -14.29
C SER A 676 54.66 -22.16 -13.49
N PRO A 677 55.01 -23.16 -12.67
CA PRO A 677 56.24 -23.12 -11.87
C PRO A 677 57.47 -23.00 -12.80
N SER A 678 58.22 -21.91 -12.64
CA SER A 678 59.44 -21.64 -13.41
C SER A 678 60.55 -22.62 -13.02
N SER A 679 61.30 -23.09 -14.01
CA SER A 679 62.42 -24.03 -13.87
C SER A 679 63.68 -23.44 -13.19
N SER A 680 63.59 -22.26 -12.57
CA SER A 680 64.74 -21.52 -12.02
C SER A 680 64.76 -21.39 -10.49
N SER A 681 63.83 -21.99 -9.75
CA SER A 681 63.93 -22.07 -8.28
C SER A 681 64.45 -23.44 -7.82
N SER A 682 65.62 -23.44 -7.19
CA SER A 682 66.28 -24.62 -6.63
C SER A 682 65.59 -25.10 -5.35
N ALA A 683 64.36 -25.60 -5.47
CA ALA A 683 63.65 -26.30 -4.41
C ALA A 683 63.09 -27.63 -4.95
N SER A 684 63.21 -28.66 -4.12
CA SER A 684 63.08 -30.10 -4.41
C SER A 684 61.83 -30.53 -5.21
N PRO A 685 61.92 -31.61 -6.02
CA PRO A 685 60.86 -32.02 -6.93
C PRO A 685 59.79 -32.85 -6.20
N SER A 686 58.57 -32.33 -6.14
CA SER A 686 57.39 -33.19 -5.95
C SER A 686 56.15 -32.56 -6.58
N VAL A 687 55.47 -33.37 -7.40
CA VAL A 687 54.23 -33.13 -8.14
C VAL A 687 54.43 -32.40 -9.49
N SER A 688 54.46 -33.20 -10.56
CA SER A 688 54.28 -32.76 -11.93
C SER A 688 52.84 -32.26 -12.13
N SER A 689 52.62 -30.94 -12.13
CA SER A 689 51.42 -30.37 -12.73
C SER A 689 51.58 -30.45 -14.25
N SER A 690 50.85 -31.36 -14.88
CA SER A 690 50.86 -31.59 -16.33
C SER A 690 50.06 -30.56 -17.14
N SER A 691 49.67 -29.44 -16.53
CA SER A 691 48.89 -28.41 -17.20
C SER A 691 49.81 -27.48 -18.01
N PRO A 692 49.50 -27.21 -19.29
CA PRO A 692 50.25 -26.23 -20.07
C PRO A 692 50.16 -24.84 -19.42
N PRO A 693 51.17 -23.97 -19.62
CA PRO A 693 51.12 -22.59 -19.14
C PRO A 693 49.89 -21.86 -19.67
N PRO A 694 49.28 -20.97 -18.85
CA PRO A 694 48.07 -20.27 -19.24
C PRO A 694 48.35 -19.32 -20.41
N LYS A 695 47.53 -19.43 -21.46
CA LYS A 695 47.52 -18.48 -22.58
C LYS A 695 46.72 -17.25 -22.16
N ILE A 696 47.34 -16.07 -22.16
CA ILE A 696 46.66 -14.81 -21.77
C ILE A 696 46.65 -13.84 -22.94
N LEU A 697 45.45 -13.34 -23.24
CA LEU A 697 45.22 -12.30 -24.23
C LEU A 697 44.83 -11.00 -23.55
N GLU A 698 45.45 -9.89 -23.96
CA GLU A 698 45.01 -8.55 -23.62
C GLU A 698 44.30 -7.90 -24.80
N VAL A 699 43.04 -7.48 -24.62
CA VAL A 699 42.26 -6.75 -25.63
C VAL A 699 42.37 -5.26 -25.36
N GLY A 700 42.65 -4.49 -26.43
CA GLY A 700 42.98 -3.07 -26.30
C GLY A 700 44.32 -2.88 -25.61
N SER A 701 45.32 -3.63 -26.09
CA SER A 701 46.62 -3.71 -25.42
C SER A 701 47.39 -2.38 -25.40
N GLY A 702 47.13 -1.45 -26.33
CA GLY A 702 47.81 -0.15 -26.39
C GLY A 702 49.32 -0.33 -26.50
N ASN A 703 50.06 0.25 -25.55
CA ASN A 703 51.51 0.08 -25.43
C ASN A 703 51.96 -1.24 -24.76
N GLY A 704 51.03 -2.15 -24.43
CA GLY A 704 51.32 -3.47 -23.86
C GLY A 704 51.76 -3.46 -22.40
N ASN A 705 51.51 -2.38 -21.64
CA ASN A 705 51.94 -2.25 -20.24
C ASN A 705 51.47 -3.41 -19.33
N LEU A 706 50.23 -3.90 -19.50
CA LEU A 706 49.74 -5.03 -18.71
C LEU A 706 50.42 -6.35 -19.10
N LEU A 707 50.76 -6.58 -20.37
CA LEU A 707 51.60 -7.73 -20.77
C LEU A 707 52.96 -7.71 -20.06
N PHE A 708 53.61 -6.55 -19.97
CA PHE A 708 54.88 -6.44 -19.23
C PHE A 708 54.69 -6.71 -17.73
N ALA A 709 53.65 -6.14 -17.12
CA ALA A 709 53.36 -6.35 -15.71
C ALA A 709 53.07 -7.83 -15.39
N LEU A 710 52.40 -8.56 -16.30
CA LEU A 710 52.21 -10.00 -16.20
C LEU A 710 53.53 -10.77 -16.33
N ALA A 711 54.38 -10.41 -17.30
CA ALA A 711 55.68 -11.05 -17.45
C ALA A 711 56.57 -10.87 -16.21
N ASP A 712 56.57 -9.67 -15.61
CA ASP A 712 57.34 -9.34 -14.41
C ASP A 712 56.94 -10.19 -13.18
N VAL A 713 55.69 -10.62 -13.10
CA VAL A 713 55.20 -11.50 -12.01
C VAL A 713 55.28 -12.99 -12.34
N GLY A 714 55.93 -13.35 -13.45
CA GLY A 714 56.31 -14.74 -13.75
C GLY A 714 55.46 -15.47 -14.78
N TYR A 715 54.56 -14.79 -15.50
CA TYR A 715 53.90 -15.39 -16.67
C TYR A 715 54.91 -15.51 -17.84
N ASP A 716 54.89 -16.64 -18.54
CA ASP A 716 55.80 -16.88 -19.67
C ASP A 716 55.43 -15.96 -20.84
N PRO A 717 56.31 -15.04 -21.27
CA PRO A 717 56.04 -14.11 -22.37
C PRO A 717 55.58 -14.81 -23.66
N SER A 718 56.05 -16.04 -23.91
CA SER A 718 55.70 -16.82 -25.10
C SER A 718 54.21 -17.16 -25.20
N TYR A 719 53.47 -17.00 -24.10
CA TYR A 719 52.03 -17.27 -23.96
C TYR A 719 51.21 -16.00 -23.67
N LEU A 720 51.84 -14.82 -23.77
CA LEU A 720 51.20 -13.51 -23.64
C LEU A 720 51.06 -12.87 -25.02
N ALA A 721 49.85 -12.44 -25.35
CA ALA A 721 49.59 -11.66 -26.56
C ALA A 721 48.66 -10.48 -26.26
N GLY A 722 48.82 -9.42 -27.03
CA GLY A 722 47.96 -8.25 -27.04
C GLY A 722 47.36 -8.06 -28.42
N VAL A 723 46.06 -7.78 -28.47
CA VAL A 723 45.37 -7.35 -29.68
C VAL A 723 44.89 -5.93 -29.48
N ASP A 724 44.93 -5.15 -30.55
CA ASP A 724 44.41 -3.79 -30.55
C ASP A 724 43.67 -3.51 -31.87
N TYR A 725 42.94 -2.40 -31.93
CA TYR A 725 42.19 -2.00 -33.12
C TYR A 725 43.11 -1.53 -34.26
N LEU A 726 44.34 -1.13 -33.96
CA LEU A 726 45.38 -0.86 -34.95
C LEU A 726 45.83 -2.16 -35.64
N PRO A 727 46.31 -2.12 -36.90
CA PRO A 727 46.65 -3.30 -37.69
C PRO A 727 47.97 -3.98 -37.25
N VAL A 728 48.26 -3.98 -35.95
CA VAL A 728 49.47 -4.56 -35.34
C VAL A 728 49.03 -5.39 -34.14
N ASP A 729 49.22 -6.70 -34.24
CA ASP A 729 49.11 -7.58 -33.08
C ASP A 729 50.45 -7.56 -32.34
N LEU A 730 50.40 -7.52 -31.00
CA LEU A 730 51.57 -7.41 -30.14
C LEU A 730 51.84 -8.75 -29.49
N LYS A 731 53.07 -9.25 -29.64
CA LYS A 731 53.53 -10.44 -28.91
C LYS A 731 54.75 -10.11 -28.07
N LEU A 732 54.75 -10.54 -26.81
CA LEU A 732 55.88 -10.30 -25.92
C LEU A 732 56.90 -11.44 -26.06
N GLU A 733 58.04 -11.19 -26.69
CA GLU A 733 59.12 -12.17 -26.84
C GLU A 733 60.39 -11.66 -26.15
N GLN A 734 60.94 -12.45 -25.22
CA GLN A 734 62.19 -12.14 -24.51
C GLN A 734 62.22 -10.73 -23.86
N GLY A 735 61.08 -10.27 -23.35
CA GLY A 735 60.97 -8.96 -22.69
C GLY A 735 60.89 -7.77 -23.65
N LYS A 736 60.57 -7.99 -24.93
CA LYS A 736 60.30 -6.94 -25.91
C LYS A 736 58.99 -7.21 -26.65
N LEU A 737 58.24 -6.14 -26.91
CA LEU A 737 57.10 -6.19 -27.80
C LEU A 737 57.58 -6.34 -29.23
N CYS A 738 57.14 -7.40 -29.89
CA CYS A 738 57.31 -7.63 -31.32
C CYS A 738 55.95 -7.36 -32.00
N GLY A 739 55.91 -6.36 -32.88
CA GLY A 739 54.73 -6.12 -33.72
C GLY A 739 54.66 -7.14 -34.85
N ILE A 740 53.50 -7.77 -35.03
CA ILE A 740 53.22 -8.68 -36.15
C ILE A 740 52.37 -7.91 -37.17
N PRO A 741 52.89 -7.61 -38.38
CA PRO A 741 52.09 -6.96 -39.41
C PRO A 741 51.03 -7.91 -39.97
N LYS A 742 49.78 -7.46 -40.04
CA LYS A 742 48.70 -8.19 -40.72
C LYS A 742 48.99 -8.29 -42.23
N VAL A 743 49.41 -9.47 -42.71
CA VAL A 743 49.39 -9.80 -44.13
C VAL A 743 48.00 -10.35 -44.49
N GLY A 744 47.10 -9.45 -44.90
CA GLY A 744 45.98 -9.72 -45.80
C GLY A 744 44.94 -10.78 -45.39
N GLY A 745 43.77 -10.29 -44.96
CA GLY A 745 42.46 -10.79 -45.41
C GLY A 745 41.95 -12.13 -44.88
N GLY A 746 40.93 -12.06 -44.02
CA GLY A 746 39.84 -13.04 -43.97
C GLY A 746 40.15 -14.39 -43.32
N GLU A 747 39.39 -14.69 -42.26
CA GLU A 747 39.16 -16.02 -41.69
C GLU A 747 40.34 -16.69 -40.94
N LYS A 748 40.06 -16.92 -39.64
CA LYS A 748 40.66 -17.89 -38.71
C LYS A 748 42.11 -17.70 -38.22
N GLU A 749 42.16 -17.61 -36.88
CA GLU A 749 43.20 -18.04 -35.93
C GLU A 749 44.42 -17.14 -35.65
N GLU A 750 44.50 -16.70 -34.39
CA GLU A 750 45.68 -16.91 -33.54
C GLU A 750 45.24 -17.30 -32.12
N GLY A 751 44.95 -18.59 -31.97
CA GLY A 751 44.56 -19.25 -30.73
C GLY A 751 44.43 -20.73 -31.06
N GLY A 752 45.47 -21.33 -31.65
CA GLY A 752 45.37 -22.62 -32.34
C GLY A 752 44.63 -23.67 -31.54
N GLU A 753 43.64 -24.32 -32.17
CA GLU A 753 42.66 -25.37 -31.75
C GLU A 753 42.07 -25.35 -30.31
N ASP A 754 42.64 -24.63 -29.34
CA ASP A 754 42.41 -24.73 -27.89
C ASP A 754 42.05 -23.39 -27.20
N GLY A 755 41.95 -22.24 -27.91
CA GLY A 755 41.53 -20.95 -27.30
C GLY A 755 42.50 -20.33 -26.27
N TRP A 756 42.06 -19.24 -25.60
CA TRP A 756 42.79 -18.49 -24.56
C TRP A 756 42.32 -18.88 -23.16
N THR A 757 43.24 -19.01 -22.19
CA THR A 757 42.90 -19.36 -20.80
C THR A 757 42.30 -18.17 -20.05
N LEU A 758 42.78 -16.97 -20.35
CA LEU A 758 42.33 -15.72 -19.75
C LEU A 758 42.36 -14.63 -20.82
N VAL A 759 41.29 -13.83 -20.89
CA VAL A 759 41.24 -12.61 -21.69
C VAL A 759 41.05 -11.44 -20.75
N LEU A 760 41.89 -10.42 -20.85
CA LEU A 760 41.87 -9.22 -20.03
C LEU A 760 41.56 -8.01 -20.90
N ASP A 761 40.73 -7.11 -20.38
CA ASP A 761 40.39 -5.84 -21.00
C ASP A 761 40.47 -4.75 -19.92
N LYS A 762 41.34 -3.76 -20.13
CA LYS A 762 41.60 -2.68 -19.16
C LYS A 762 40.55 -1.57 -19.16
N GLY A 763 39.76 -1.44 -20.22
CA GLY A 763 38.85 -0.31 -20.42
C GLY A 763 38.38 -0.08 -21.85
N SER A 764 38.71 -0.97 -22.79
CA SER A 764 38.19 -0.92 -24.16
C SER A 764 36.68 -1.11 -24.18
N TYR A 765 36.14 -2.05 -23.40
CA TYR A 765 34.68 -2.18 -23.24
C TYR A 765 34.03 -0.89 -22.75
N ASP A 766 34.62 -0.24 -21.73
CA ASP A 766 34.10 1.03 -21.19
C ASP A 766 34.10 2.13 -22.26
N ALA A 767 35.15 2.21 -23.07
CA ALA A 767 35.21 3.13 -24.20
C ALA A 767 34.11 2.82 -25.24
N MET A 768 33.94 1.55 -25.63
CA MET A 768 32.91 1.14 -26.59
C MET A 768 31.48 1.35 -26.08
N ALA A 769 31.26 1.23 -24.77
CA ALA A 769 29.97 1.48 -24.14
C ALA A 769 29.55 2.95 -24.24
N LEU A 770 30.49 3.87 -24.52
CA LEU A 770 30.24 5.30 -24.74
C LEU A 770 30.04 5.67 -26.22
N ALA A 771 30.01 4.69 -27.13
CA ALA A 771 29.80 4.92 -28.55
C ALA A 771 28.33 5.29 -28.88
N GLU A 772 28.14 6.00 -30.00
CA GLU A 772 26.80 6.23 -30.56
C GLU A 772 26.18 4.91 -31.03
N ARG A 773 24.84 4.84 -30.99
CA ARG A 773 24.09 3.75 -31.61
C ARG A 773 24.07 3.95 -33.12
N ASP A 774 24.19 2.86 -33.87
CA ASP A 774 24.04 2.87 -35.33
C ASP A 774 22.55 2.98 -35.76
N GLU A 775 22.31 2.95 -37.08
CA GLU A 775 20.95 3.09 -37.65
C GLU A 775 19.98 1.98 -37.17
N ASP A 776 20.51 0.83 -36.75
CA ASP A 776 19.76 -0.30 -36.21
C ASP A 776 19.61 -0.24 -34.67
N GLY A 777 20.11 0.82 -34.04
CA GLY A 777 20.02 1.04 -32.60
C GLY A 777 21.07 0.28 -31.77
N THR A 778 22.08 -0.31 -32.40
CA THR A 778 23.10 -1.13 -31.73
C THR A 778 24.39 -0.36 -31.49
N ARG A 779 25.08 -0.65 -30.39
CA ARG A 779 26.44 -0.17 -30.10
C ARG A 779 27.46 -1.27 -30.36
N PRO A 780 28.72 -0.92 -30.67
CA PRO A 780 29.82 -1.90 -30.69
C PRO A 780 29.94 -2.73 -29.41
N SER A 781 29.64 -2.13 -28.24
CA SER A 781 29.63 -2.80 -26.93
C SER A 781 28.60 -3.93 -26.82
N ASP A 782 27.50 -3.86 -27.57
CA ASP A 782 26.37 -4.78 -27.45
C ASP A 782 26.74 -6.21 -27.88
N SER A 783 27.73 -6.35 -28.78
CA SER A 783 28.28 -7.65 -29.20
C SER A 783 29.67 -7.95 -28.64
N TYR A 784 30.21 -7.07 -27.79
CA TYR A 784 31.61 -7.17 -27.36
C TYR A 784 31.87 -8.38 -26.48
N SER A 785 31.05 -8.56 -25.44
CA SER A 785 31.16 -9.68 -24.51
C SER A 785 31.02 -11.02 -25.21
N GLU A 786 30.11 -11.13 -26.20
CA GLU A 786 29.96 -12.31 -27.05
C GLU A 786 31.25 -12.62 -27.82
N ARG A 787 31.83 -11.62 -28.51
CA ARG A 787 33.07 -11.78 -29.29
C ARG A 787 34.26 -12.16 -28.41
N VAL A 788 34.44 -11.47 -27.29
CA VAL A 788 35.51 -11.77 -26.34
C VAL A 788 35.38 -13.18 -25.79
N ALA A 789 34.16 -13.62 -25.49
CA ALA A 789 33.93 -14.94 -24.93
C ALA A 789 34.20 -16.07 -25.95
N THR A 790 34.13 -15.83 -27.27
CA THR A 790 34.59 -16.79 -28.29
C THR A 790 36.11 -17.04 -28.28
N LEU A 791 36.88 -16.16 -27.65
CA LEU A 791 38.33 -16.28 -27.54
C LEU A 791 38.73 -17.20 -26.38
N LEU A 792 37.84 -17.47 -25.42
CA LEU A 792 38.14 -18.29 -24.25
C LEU A 792 38.14 -19.80 -24.56
N THR A 793 38.96 -20.54 -23.82
CA THR A 793 38.99 -22.01 -23.84
C THR A 793 37.68 -22.53 -23.25
N LEU A 794 36.86 -23.26 -24.02
CA LEU A 794 35.65 -23.90 -23.52
C LEU A 794 36.03 -25.11 -22.65
N VAL A 795 36.33 -24.88 -21.38
CA VAL A 795 36.35 -25.98 -20.39
C VAL A 795 34.90 -26.47 -20.23
N PRO A 796 34.63 -27.78 -20.26
CA PRO A 796 33.30 -28.28 -19.95
C PRO A 796 32.90 -27.80 -18.55
N LEU A 797 31.91 -26.90 -18.49
CA LEU A 797 31.37 -26.31 -17.26
C LEU A 797 30.84 -27.33 -16.23
N TYR A 798 30.85 -28.62 -16.60
CA TYR A 798 30.36 -29.75 -15.80
C TYR A 798 31.10 -29.96 -14.48
N GLU A 799 32.34 -29.50 -14.32
CA GLU A 799 33.11 -29.78 -13.09
C GLU A 799 33.02 -28.69 -12.00
N GLN A 800 32.46 -27.51 -12.29
CA GLN A 800 32.38 -26.40 -11.32
C GLN A 800 30.97 -26.11 -10.80
N LEU A 801 29.92 -26.60 -11.46
CA LEU A 801 28.53 -26.43 -11.00
C LEU A 801 28.12 -27.38 -9.86
N ASP A 802 29.06 -28.19 -9.34
CA ASP A 802 28.85 -29.09 -8.19
C ASP A 802 29.41 -28.50 -6.86
N LYS A 803 29.69 -27.19 -6.83
CA LYS A 803 30.00 -26.40 -5.63
C LYS A 803 29.17 -25.12 -5.62
#